data_AF-A0A3C0VZH8-F1
#
_entry.id   AF-A0A3C0VZH8-F1
#
_cell.length_a   1.000
_cell.length_b   1.000
_cell.length_c   1.000
_cell.angle_alpha   90.00
_cell.angle_beta   90.00
_cell.angle_gamma   90.00
#
_symmetry.space_group_name_H-M   'P 1'
#
loop_
_entity.id
_entity.type
_entity.pdbx_description
1 polymer ?
#
loop_
_entity_poly.entity_id
_entity_poly.type
_entity_poly.pdbx_seq_one_letter_code
_entity_poly.pdbx_strand_id
1 'polypeptide(L)'
;MTSSEIRQSFLDFFQARQHTIVSSASLMPDAPNLLFTNAGMNQFVPIFLGEQSCPYSPGRATDTQKCIRAGGKHNDLEDVGMDTYHHTFFEMLGNWSFGDYFKQEAIEWAWELITGVWKFPKERLYATVYKPGEGDPGELDQEAYDFWKAIFEKAGLDPDVHIVYGNKKDNFWMMGDTGPCGPCSELHVDLTEAGDTKGRLVNADSAECIEIWNLVFIQYNANVDGTFSPLAAKHVDTGMGFERVTAIMQTTSGFTDFSKTVSNYDTDVFSPIFAELEKQSGKRYTSTLPGNEPTEQEKIDVAFRVIGDHIRTLSFSIADGIIPGNTDRNYVLRRILRRAVRYGRTLGFQEPFFYKLVDVLVESMGDVFPEIRQRRDLVSDTIRAEEESFNKTLDRGIDLFKEEADKLGEGKEFSGEFAFKLYDTYGFPLDLTELMAREAGLQVDNVGFEKLMTEQRERARAAQKKEVISVSSLSTDASTEFVGFEEAASMAKVLEVVEDEKRTSVVLDRSPFYAEMGGQLGDTGTLTLDGREWKVVDTQKVGDAFLHVIKGDGIPGQGSEVSLQIDTARRAAIQRHHTVTHLFHWALHEVTSPDASQKGSFVGPDKLTFDFNSQPLTAQQLQDIEQLVNERVLENASVSWTETAYSDIAGRDDVLQFFGDKYGDSVRVVQIGGEANALNGYSMELCGGTHTRATGEVGLFRIHSESAVAAGVRRVEATAGLVSAAQARVDAGRLIGLAEQLNTPARDLEKKITASLEQVKKLEKQL
;
A
#
# COMPACT_ATOMS: atom_id res chain seq x y z
N MET A 1 -25.05 -15.94 -19.60
CA MET A 1 -24.13 -14.89 -20.09
C MET A 1 -22.75 -15.19 -19.53
N THR A 2 -21.71 -14.86 -20.28
CA THR A 2 -20.31 -14.90 -19.79
C THR A 2 -20.06 -13.76 -18.81
N SER A 3 -19.01 -13.85 -18.00
CA SER A 3 -18.57 -12.76 -17.12
C SER A 3 -18.32 -11.46 -17.89
N SER A 4 -17.72 -11.55 -19.07
CA SER A 4 -17.49 -10.40 -19.96
C SER A 4 -18.79 -9.77 -20.48
N GLU A 5 -19.77 -10.59 -20.88
CA GLU A 5 -21.09 -10.10 -21.31
C GLU A 5 -21.84 -9.42 -20.15
N ILE A 6 -21.79 -9.98 -18.94
CA ILE A 6 -22.41 -9.39 -17.75
C ILE A 6 -21.82 -8.01 -17.48
N ARG A 7 -20.48 -7.92 -17.40
CA ARG A 7 -19.78 -6.65 -17.15
C ARG A 7 -20.11 -5.60 -18.21
N GLN A 8 -19.99 -5.94 -19.49
CA GLN A 8 -20.27 -4.99 -20.57
C GLN A 8 -21.74 -4.56 -20.58
N SER A 9 -22.67 -5.49 -20.39
CA SER A 9 -24.11 -5.16 -20.37
C SER A 9 -24.50 -4.25 -19.19
N PHE A 10 -23.83 -4.37 -18.04
CA PHE A 10 -24.00 -3.45 -16.92
C PHE A 10 -23.56 -2.04 -17.29
N LEU A 11 -22.33 -1.92 -17.83
CA LEU A 11 -21.77 -0.62 -18.24
C LEU A 11 -22.61 0.03 -19.34
N ASP A 12 -23.03 -0.72 -20.35
CA ASP A 12 -23.88 -0.23 -21.44
C ASP A 12 -25.25 0.24 -20.92
N PHE A 13 -25.83 -0.49 -19.95
CA PHE A 13 -27.12 -0.14 -19.35
C PHE A 13 -27.09 1.20 -18.61
N PHE A 14 -26.02 1.48 -17.87
CA PHE A 14 -25.85 2.75 -17.16
C PHE A 14 -25.34 3.87 -18.09
N GLN A 15 -24.52 3.55 -19.10
CA GLN A 15 -24.16 4.52 -20.14
C GLN A 15 -25.39 5.01 -20.91
N ALA A 16 -26.35 4.12 -21.22
CA ALA A 16 -27.64 4.50 -21.82
C ALA A 16 -28.47 5.45 -20.93
N ARG A 17 -28.17 5.49 -19.61
CA ARG A 17 -28.73 6.42 -18.62
C ARG A 17 -27.81 7.61 -18.34
N GLN A 18 -26.85 7.86 -19.23
CA GLN A 18 -25.92 8.99 -19.18
C GLN A 18 -24.94 8.95 -18.00
N HIS A 19 -24.68 7.78 -17.42
CA HIS A 19 -23.56 7.61 -16.51
C HIS A 19 -22.25 7.65 -17.29
N THR A 20 -21.27 8.38 -16.76
CA THR A 20 -19.90 8.35 -17.29
C THR A 20 -19.25 7.03 -16.89
N ILE A 21 -18.80 6.23 -17.87
CA ILE A 21 -17.99 5.05 -17.57
C ILE A 21 -16.61 5.54 -17.14
N VAL A 22 -16.17 5.12 -15.95
CA VAL A 22 -14.85 5.47 -15.41
C VAL A 22 -14.02 4.21 -15.18
N SER A 23 -12.70 4.39 -15.12
CA SER A 23 -11.79 3.29 -14.79
C SER A 23 -11.90 2.91 -13.31
N SER A 24 -11.65 1.65 -12.98
CA SER A 24 -11.48 1.22 -11.59
C SER A 24 -10.36 2.04 -10.93
N ALA A 25 -10.61 2.52 -9.71
CA ALA A 25 -9.60 3.13 -8.87
C ALA A 25 -8.56 2.09 -8.41
N SER A 26 -7.40 2.59 -7.96
CA SER A 26 -6.35 1.80 -7.36
C SER A 26 -6.84 1.06 -6.12
N LEU A 27 -6.29 -0.14 -5.87
CA LEU A 27 -6.45 -0.88 -4.62
C LEU A 27 -5.76 -0.19 -3.43
N MET A 28 -4.98 0.87 -3.67
CA MET A 28 -4.39 1.73 -2.65
C MET A 28 -5.28 2.96 -2.42
N PRO A 29 -6.16 2.97 -1.40
CA PRO A 29 -7.05 4.09 -1.16
C PRO A 29 -6.31 5.28 -0.54
N ASP A 30 -6.78 6.49 -0.85
CA ASP A 30 -6.31 7.74 -0.24
C ASP A 30 -6.73 7.87 1.23
N ALA A 31 -7.79 7.16 1.64
CA ALA A 31 -8.32 7.22 2.99
C ALA A 31 -7.33 6.58 3.99
N PRO A 32 -6.87 7.32 5.03
CA PRO A 32 -5.78 6.88 5.92
C PRO A 32 -6.14 5.64 6.77
N ASN A 33 -7.44 5.37 6.95
CA ASN A 33 -7.92 4.27 7.79
C ASN A 33 -8.20 2.98 7.02
N LEU A 34 -8.02 2.96 5.69
CA LEU A 34 -8.26 1.79 4.86
C LEU A 34 -6.95 1.17 4.37
N LEU A 35 -6.81 -0.15 4.58
CA LEU A 35 -5.68 -0.91 4.05
C LEU A 35 -5.77 -1.11 2.54
N PHE A 36 -6.98 -1.35 2.03
CA PHE A 36 -7.27 -1.54 0.61
C PHE A 36 -8.59 -0.90 0.23
N THR A 37 -8.78 -0.63 -1.05
CA THR A 37 -10.07 -0.24 -1.61
C THR A 37 -11.01 -1.43 -1.48
N ASN A 38 -12.05 -1.29 -0.65
CA ASN A 38 -12.99 -2.35 -0.29
C ASN A 38 -14.42 -2.13 -0.82
N ALA A 39 -14.67 -0.96 -1.40
CA ALA A 39 -15.92 -0.57 -2.05
C ALA A 39 -15.66 0.42 -3.20
N GLY A 40 -16.55 0.45 -4.19
CA GLY A 40 -16.48 1.36 -5.34
C GLY A 40 -16.59 2.83 -4.98
N MET A 41 -17.29 3.15 -3.90
CA MET A 41 -17.51 4.54 -3.48
C MET A 41 -16.26 5.26 -2.95
N ASN A 42 -15.19 4.53 -2.60
CA ASN A 42 -14.03 5.07 -1.90
C ASN A 42 -13.38 6.23 -2.67
N GLN A 43 -13.30 6.12 -4.00
CA GLN A 43 -12.75 7.15 -4.90
C GLN A 43 -13.63 8.42 -4.98
N PHE A 44 -14.89 8.35 -4.54
CA PHE A 44 -15.86 9.43 -4.65
C PHE A 44 -16.21 10.09 -3.31
N VAL A 45 -15.59 9.66 -2.21
CA VAL A 45 -15.83 10.23 -0.87
C VAL A 45 -15.71 11.75 -0.85
N PRO A 46 -14.67 12.39 -1.44
CA PRO A 46 -14.57 13.85 -1.47
C PRO A 46 -15.74 14.54 -2.20
N ILE A 47 -16.35 13.87 -3.19
CA ILE A 47 -17.52 14.41 -3.91
C ILE A 47 -18.76 14.32 -3.04
N PHE A 48 -18.99 13.20 -2.33
CA PHE A 48 -20.13 13.06 -1.41
C PHE A 48 -20.08 14.04 -0.24
N LEU A 49 -18.89 14.36 0.24
CA LEU A 49 -18.68 15.34 1.31
C LEU A 49 -18.74 16.79 0.82
N GLY A 50 -18.75 17.02 -0.50
CA GLY A 50 -18.71 18.36 -1.09
C GLY A 50 -17.33 19.05 -0.99
N GLU A 51 -16.29 18.30 -0.66
CA GLU A 51 -14.89 18.76 -0.63
C GLU A 51 -14.35 18.96 -2.04
N GLN A 52 -14.84 18.17 -2.99
CA GLN A 52 -14.53 18.27 -4.41
C GLN A 52 -15.81 18.42 -5.24
N SER A 53 -15.78 19.30 -6.24
CA SER A 53 -16.87 19.40 -7.23
C SER A 53 -16.93 18.14 -8.09
N CYS A 54 -18.13 17.61 -8.32
CA CYS A 54 -18.34 16.52 -9.26
C CYS A 54 -17.88 16.90 -10.68
N PRO A 55 -16.94 16.16 -11.29
CA PRO A 55 -16.43 16.47 -12.63
C PRO A 55 -17.36 15.98 -13.76
N TYR A 56 -18.43 15.24 -13.43
CA TYR A 56 -19.32 14.62 -14.40
C TYR A 56 -20.58 15.46 -14.63
N SER A 57 -21.09 15.46 -15.87
CA SER A 57 -22.35 16.14 -16.23
C SER A 57 -23.19 15.26 -17.17
N PRO A 58 -24.36 14.73 -16.72
CA PRO A 58 -24.92 14.82 -15.37
C PRO A 58 -23.99 14.18 -14.32
N GLY A 59 -24.23 14.48 -13.04
CA GLY A 59 -23.41 13.97 -11.92
C GLY A 59 -23.60 12.48 -11.69
N ARG A 60 -23.12 11.65 -12.62
CA ARG A 60 -23.35 10.21 -12.69
C ARG A 60 -22.10 9.48 -13.15
N ALA A 61 -21.72 8.40 -12.47
CA ALA A 61 -20.59 7.57 -12.84
C ALA A 61 -20.93 6.08 -12.72
N THR A 62 -20.25 5.21 -13.49
CA THR A 62 -20.38 3.76 -13.38
C THR A 62 -19.05 3.09 -13.70
N ASP A 63 -18.74 1.98 -13.01
CA ASP A 63 -17.52 1.21 -13.25
C ASP A 63 -17.68 -0.27 -12.85
N THR A 64 -16.55 -0.98 -12.96
CA THR A 64 -16.30 -2.29 -12.37
C THR A 64 -15.08 -2.18 -11.45
N GLN A 65 -15.30 -1.84 -10.18
CA GLN A 65 -14.23 -1.57 -9.22
C GLN A 65 -13.58 -2.86 -8.72
N LYS A 66 -12.25 -2.93 -8.77
CA LYS A 66 -11.44 -3.90 -8.02
C LYS A 66 -11.57 -3.67 -6.52
N CYS A 67 -11.97 -4.67 -5.75
CA CYS A 67 -12.07 -4.57 -4.30
C CYS A 67 -11.27 -5.67 -3.59
N ILE A 68 -10.66 -5.34 -2.46
CA ILE A 68 -10.01 -6.30 -1.57
C ILE A 68 -10.66 -6.28 -0.18
N ARG A 69 -10.99 -7.46 0.32
CA ARG A 69 -11.44 -7.73 1.69
C ARG A 69 -10.49 -8.71 2.38
N ALA A 70 -9.32 -8.18 2.72
CA ALA A 70 -8.33 -8.90 3.50
C ALA A 70 -7.71 -7.95 4.54
N GLY A 71 -7.96 -8.23 5.82
CA GLY A 71 -7.55 -7.39 6.95
C GLY A 71 -8.53 -6.27 7.32
N GLY A 72 -8.38 -5.71 8.52
CA GLY A 72 -9.27 -4.67 9.06
C GLY A 72 -10.65 -5.21 9.48
N LYS A 73 -11.69 -4.36 9.39
CA LYS A 73 -13.07 -4.68 9.77
C LYS A 73 -13.75 -5.68 8.81
N HIS A 74 -13.40 -5.63 7.53
CA HIS A 74 -13.95 -6.50 6.48
C HIS A 74 -12.84 -7.47 6.02
N ASN A 75 -12.82 -8.66 6.61
CA ASN A 75 -11.76 -9.63 6.40
C ASN A 75 -12.34 -11.01 6.11
N ASP A 76 -12.36 -11.37 4.83
CA ASP A 76 -12.93 -12.64 4.36
C ASP A 76 -11.83 -13.69 4.15
N LEU A 77 -10.57 -13.36 4.51
CA LEU A 77 -9.40 -14.18 4.22
C LEU A 77 -9.59 -15.62 4.70
N GLU A 78 -10.09 -15.83 5.92
CA GLU A 78 -10.21 -17.17 6.50
C GLU A 78 -11.32 -18.00 5.84
N ASP A 79 -12.35 -17.36 5.29
CA ASP A 79 -13.51 -18.02 4.67
C ASP A 79 -13.25 -18.42 3.21
N VAL A 80 -12.32 -17.73 2.53
CA VAL A 80 -11.92 -18.06 1.16
C VAL A 80 -11.54 -19.53 1.02
N GLY A 81 -12.22 -20.19 0.08
CA GLY A 81 -12.06 -21.60 -0.25
C GLY A 81 -12.87 -22.58 0.59
N MET A 82 -13.41 -22.14 1.73
CA MET A 82 -14.25 -22.96 2.61
C MET A 82 -15.72 -22.96 2.19
N ASP A 83 -16.18 -21.88 1.58
CA ASP A 83 -17.52 -21.76 0.99
C ASP A 83 -17.49 -21.41 -0.51
N THR A 84 -18.64 -21.00 -1.01
CA THR A 84 -18.90 -20.79 -2.44
C THR A 84 -18.87 -19.33 -2.88
N TYR A 85 -18.74 -18.35 -1.96
CA TYR A 85 -19.02 -16.95 -2.29
C TYR A 85 -18.11 -15.89 -1.64
N HIS A 86 -17.26 -16.24 -0.66
CA HIS A 86 -16.28 -15.30 -0.10
C HIS A 86 -15.00 -15.23 -0.94
N HIS A 87 -14.43 -14.03 -1.02
CA HIS A 87 -13.23 -13.73 -1.81
C HIS A 87 -12.34 -12.72 -1.09
N THR A 88 -11.02 -12.83 -1.27
CA THR A 88 -10.14 -11.73 -0.88
C THR A 88 -10.15 -10.63 -1.94
N PHE A 89 -10.36 -10.99 -3.21
CA PHE A 89 -10.51 -10.05 -4.33
C PHE A 89 -11.78 -10.33 -5.12
N PHE A 90 -12.55 -9.28 -5.36
CA PHE A 90 -13.77 -9.36 -6.16
C PHE A 90 -13.99 -8.05 -6.93
N GLU A 91 -14.84 -8.11 -7.95
CA GLU A 91 -15.28 -6.93 -8.68
C GLU A 91 -16.62 -6.43 -8.14
N MET A 92 -16.69 -5.15 -7.88
CA MET A 92 -17.92 -4.46 -7.51
C MET A 92 -18.42 -3.67 -8.70
N LEU A 93 -19.51 -4.12 -9.32
CA LEU A 93 -20.21 -3.33 -10.33
C LEU A 93 -20.95 -2.20 -9.63
N GLY A 94 -20.66 -0.95 -9.99
CA GLY A 94 -21.19 0.20 -9.28
C GLY A 94 -21.76 1.27 -10.20
N ASN A 95 -22.77 1.98 -9.69
CA ASN A 95 -23.31 3.20 -10.28
C ASN A 95 -23.51 4.25 -9.19
N TRP A 96 -23.12 5.49 -9.48
CA TRP A 96 -23.16 6.58 -8.53
C TRP A 96 -24.01 7.74 -9.02
N SER A 97 -24.68 8.40 -8.07
CA SER A 97 -25.36 9.68 -8.25
C SER A 97 -24.75 10.73 -7.34
N PHE A 98 -24.34 11.84 -7.94
CA PHE A 98 -23.79 13.00 -7.25
C PHE A 98 -24.81 14.14 -7.23
N GLY A 99 -25.85 14.01 -6.40
CA GLY A 99 -26.89 15.04 -6.27
C GLY A 99 -27.84 15.14 -7.47
N ASP A 100 -27.93 14.09 -8.30
CA ASP A 100 -28.69 14.09 -9.55
C ASP A 100 -29.99 13.27 -9.44
N TYR A 101 -29.90 11.96 -9.24
CA TYR A 101 -31.03 11.06 -8.95
C TYR A 101 -30.90 10.44 -7.55
N PHE A 102 -31.98 9.83 -7.03
CA PHE A 102 -31.98 9.23 -5.69
C PHE A 102 -32.66 7.85 -5.68
N LYS A 103 -33.50 7.57 -4.67
CA LYS A 103 -34.09 6.24 -4.41
C LYS A 103 -34.92 5.71 -5.56
N GLN A 104 -35.80 6.54 -6.14
CA GLN A 104 -36.75 6.09 -7.15
C GLN A 104 -36.01 5.48 -8.35
N GLU A 105 -35.14 6.25 -8.98
CA GLU A 105 -34.40 5.81 -10.17
C GLU A 105 -33.43 4.67 -9.83
N ALA A 106 -32.75 4.71 -8.68
CA ALA A 106 -31.85 3.64 -8.26
C ALA A 106 -32.59 2.29 -8.16
N ILE A 107 -33.76 2.27 -7.51
CA ILE A 107 -34.58 1.07 -7.32
C ILE A 107 -35.20 0.61 -8.65
N GLU A 108 -35.76 1.53 -9.44
CA GLU A 108 -36.38 1.21 -10.74
C GLU A 108 -35.35 0.64 -11.73
N TRP A 109 -34.16 1.25 -11.82
CA TRP A 109 -33.09 0.77 -12.70
C TRP A 109 -32.48 -0.54 -12.22
N ALA A 110 -32.35 -0.74 -10.91
CA ALA A 110 -31.90 -2.02 -10.38
C ALA A 110 -32.85 -3.15 -10.77
N TRP A 111 -34.16 -2.95 -10.59
CA TRP A 111 -35.18 -3.92 -11.00
C TRP A 111 -35.22 -4.15 -12.51
N GLU A 112 -35.08 -3.08 -13.31
CA GLU A 112 -35.06 -3.18 -14.77
C GLU A 112 -33.85 -3.96 -15.28
N LEU A 113 -32.65 -3.72 -14.74
CA LEU A 113 -31.46 -4.48 -15.12
C LEU A 113 -31.65 -5.97 -14.78
N ILE A 114 -31.97 -6.27 -13.52
CA ILE A 114 -32.07 -7.65 -13.02
C ILE A 114 -33.16 -8.45 -13.75
N THR A 115 -34.37 -7.90 -13.88
CA THR A 115 -35.52 -8.65 -14.41
C THR A 115 -35.79 -8.39 -15.88
N GLY A 116 -35.47 -7.18 -16.36
CA GLY A 116 -35.72 -6.74 -17.72
C GLY A 116 -34.59 -7.11 -18.68
N VAL A 117 -33.34 -6.92 -18.30
CA VAL A 117 -32.17 -7.22 -19.14
C VAL A 117 -31.67 -8.64 -18.87
N TRP A 118 -31.35 -8.93 -17.61
CA TRP A 118 -30.74 -10.19 -17.18
C TRP A 118 -31.72 -11.31 -16.89
N LYS A 119 -33.03 -11.01 -16.89
CA LYS A 119 -34.12 -12.00 -16.84
C LYS A 119 -34.12 -12.89 -15.59
N PHE A 120 -33.63 -12.40 -14.46
CA PHE A 120 -33.78 -13.10 -13.19
C PHE A 120 -35.27 -13.38 -12.91
N PRO A 121 -35.64 -14.59 -12.43
CA PRO A 121 -37.02 -14.91 -12.07
C PRO A 121 -37.49 -14.02 -10.94
N LYS A 122 -38.58 -13.28 -11.15
CA LYS A 122 -39.04 -12.21 -10.26
C LYS A 122 -39.46 -12.76 -8.89
N GLU A 123 -40.07 -13.93 -8.89
CA GLU A 123 -40.56 -14.66 -7.71
C GLU A 123 -39.44 -15.12 -6.78
N ARG A 124 -38.17 -15.11 -7.24
CA ARG A 124 -37.00 -15.44 -6.42
C ARG A 124 -36.31 -14.21 -5.83
N LEU A 125 -36.79 -13.01 -6.13
CA LEU A 125 -36.16 -11.76 -5.70
C LEU A 125 -36.83 -11.24 -4.42
N TYR A 126 -36.00 -10.83 -3.47
CA TYR A 126 -36.42 -10.13 -2.26
C TYR A 126 -35.68 -8.80 -2.14
N ALA A 127 -36.36 -7.76 -1.68
CA ALA A 127 -35.74 -6.49 -1.37
C ALA A 127 -35.73 -6.26 0.15
N THR A 128 -34.65 -5.68 0.67
CA THR A 128 -34.59 -5.27 2.07
C THR A 128 -34.84 -3.77 2.23
N VAL A 129 -35.48 -3.36 3.33
CA VAL A 129 -35.74 -1.96 3.66
C VAL A 129 -35.31 -1.65 5.08
N TYR A 130 -34.61 -0.53 5.25
CA TYR A 130 -34.13 -0.09 6.55
C TYR A 130 -35.27 0.21 7.54
N LYS A 131 -35.26 -0.49 8.68
CA LYS A 131 -36.12 -0.26 9.83
C LYS A 131 -35.25 -0.10 11.09
N PRO A 132 -35.00 1.14 11.55
CA PRO A 132 -34.15 1.39 12.72
C PRO A 132 -34.76 0.81 14.00
N GLY A 133 -33.89 0.35 14.91
CA GLY A 133 -34.23 0.09 16.31
C GLY A 133 -34.24 1.35 17.17
N GLU A 134 -34.51 1.20 18.47
CA GLU A 134 -34.44 2.31 19.42
C GLU A 134 -32.99 2.81 19.55
N GLY A 135 -32.75 4.10 19.24
CA GLY A 135 -31.42 4.72 19.29
C GLY A 135 -30.58 4.57 18.01
N ASP A 136 -31.10 3.87 16.99
CA ASP A 136 -30.46 3.80 15.68
C ASP A 136 -30.67 5.10 14.86
N PRO A 137 -29.77 5.42 13.92
CA PRO A 137 -29.84 6.66 13.14
C PRO A 137 -30.97 6.64 12.11
N GLY A 138 -31.68 7.77 11.99
CA GLY A 138 -32.71 7.96 10.97
C GLY A 138 -34.07 7.37 11.34
N GLU A 139 -34.93 7.22 10.34
CA GLU A 139 -36.30 6.70 10.46
C GLU A 139 -36.48 5.50 9.52
N LEU A 140 -37.63 4.82 9.62
CA LEU A 140 -38.03 3.81 8.63
C LEU A 140 -37.90 4.39 7.22
N ASP A 141 -37.23 3.67 6.32
CA ASP A 141 -37.09 4.10 4.94
C ASP A 141 -38.39 3.84 4.15
N GLN A 142 -39.41 4.67 4.45
CA GLN A 142 -40.74 4.57 3.85
C GLN A 142 -40.71 4.82 2.34
N GLU A 143 -39.82 5.69 1.88
CA GLU A 143 -39.67 6.02 0.46
C GLU A 143 -39.19 4.79 -0.33
N ALA A 144 -38.16 4.08 0.16
CA ALA A 144 -37.73 2.83 -0.47
C ALA A 144 -38.81 1.74 -0.40
N TYR A 145 -39.53 1.62 0.73
CA TYR A 145 -40.66 0.69 0.85
C TYR A 145 -41.74 0.94 -0.20
N ASP A 146 -42.17 2.18 -0.37
CA ASP A 146 -43.24 2.54 -1.30
C ASP A 146 -42.85 2.24 -2.75
N PHE A 147 -41.59 2.50 -3.14
CA PHE A 147 -41.09 2.17 -4.47
C PHE A 147 -41.01 0.65 -4.71
N TRP A 148 -40.45 -0.12 -3.76
CA TRP A 148 -40.41 -1.57 -3.88
C TRP A 148 -41.81 -2.19 -3.91
N LYS A 149 -42.72 -1.69 -3.07
CA LYS A 149 -44.11 -2.13 -3.04
C LYS A 149 -44.76 -1.97 -4.41
N ALA A 150 -44.64 -0.79 -5.02
CA ALA A 150 -45.19 -0.53 -6.34
C ALA A 150 -44.58 -1.46 -7.41
N ILE A 151 -43.28 -1.74 -7.34
CA ILE A 151 -42.58 -2.65 -8.25
C ILE A 151 -43.09 -4.09 -8.11
N PHE A 152 -43.18 -4.62 -6.89
CA PHE A 152 -43.64 -5.99 -6.65
C PHE A 152 -45.12 -6.16 -7.01
N GLU A 153 -45.99 -5.21 -6.66
CA GLU A 153 -47.40 -5.22 -7.07
C GLU A 153 -47.53 -5.23 -8.61
N LYS A 154 -46.77 -4.39 -9.31
CA LYS A 154 -46.75 -4.35 -10.78
C LYS A 154 -46.20 -5.65 -11.39
N ALA A 155 -45.33 -6.35 -10.68
CA ALA A 155 -44.81 -7.66 -11.06
C ALA A 155 -45.78 -8.81 -10.75
N GLY A 156 -46.89 -8.56 -10.04
CA GLY A 156 -47.85 -9.58 -9.61
C GLY A 156 -47.40 -10.37 -8.37
N LEU A 157 -46.51 -9.79 -7.56
CA LEU A 157 -45.92 -10.38 -6.37
C LEU A 157 -46.44 -9.68 -5.11
N ASP A 158 -46.51 -10.40 -4.00
CA ASP A 158 -46.99 -9.88 -2.71
C ASP A 158 -45.87 -9.10 -1.98
N PRO A 159 -45.98 -7.77 -1.81
CA PRO A 159 -44.97 -6.98 -1.12
C PRO A 159 -44.72 -7.44 0.32
N ASP A 160 -45.72 -7.99 1.01
CA ASP A 160 -45.57 -8.46 2.39
C ASP A 160 -44.70 -9.73 2.50
N VAL A 161 -44.47 -10.41 1.37
CA VAL A 161 -43.55 -11.56 1.25
C VAL A 161 -42.19 -11.11 0.71
N HIS A 162 -42.19 -10.21 -0.27
CA HIS A 162 -40.99 -9.86 -1.03
C HIS A 162 -40.17 -8.71 -0.44
N ILE A 163 -40.74 -7.94 0.50
CA ILE A 163 -40.04 -6.87 1.22
C ILE A 163 -39.75 -7.33 2.65
N VAL A 164 -38.46 -7.41 2.98
CA VAL A 164 -37.98 -7.80 4.32
C VAL A 164 -37.41 -6.57 5.03
N TYR A 165 -37.74 -6.37 6.29
CA TYR A 165 -37.14 -5.27 7.06
C TYR A 165 -35.77 -5.69 7.61
N GLY A 166 -34.73 -4.91 7.34
CA GLY A 166 -33.44 -5.05 8.00
C GLY A 166 -33.16 -3.92 8.98
N ASN A 167 -32.31 -4.21 9.97
CA ASN A 167 -31.97 -3.29 11.05
C ASN A 167 -30.72 -2.45 10.68
N LYS A 168 -30.09 -1.76 11.64
CA LYS A 168 -28.87 -0.97 11.41
C LYS A 168 -27.68 -1.79 10.89
N LYS A 169 -27.52 -3.03 11.34
CA LYS A 169 -26.45 -3.93 10.85
C LYS A 169 -26.63 -4.24 9.37
N ASP A 170 -27.88 -4.46 8.96
CA ASP A 170 -28.19 -4.97 7.62
C ASP A 170 -28.39 -3.82 6.62
N ASN A 171 -29.17 -2.80 6.98
CA ASN A 171 -29.65 -1.77 6.06
C ASN A 171 -29.23 -0.34 6.42
N PHE A 172 -28.15 -0.16 7.18
CA PHE A 172 -27.52 1.15 7.37
C PHE A 172 -26.04 1.08 7.08
N TRP A 173 -25.64 1.62 5.94
CA TRP A 173 -24.29 1.46 5.42
C TRP A 173 -23.39 2.64 5.79
N MET A 174 -22.18 2.32 6.26
CA MET A 174 -21.10 3.28 6.54
C MET A 174 -19.74 2.63 6.26
N MET A 175 -18.85 3.36 5.59
CA MET A 175 -17.53 2.87 5.16
C MET A 175 -16.61 2.54 6.35
N GLY A 176 -16.65 3.39 7.37
CA GLY A 176 -15.88 3.27 8.61
C GLY A 176 -16.61 3.98 9.74
N ASP A 177 -15.91 4.28 10.83
CA ASP A 177 -16.51 4.96 12.00
C ASP A 177 -16.91 6.41 11.71
N THR A 178 -16.40 7.00 10.62
CA THR A 178 -16.70 8.35 10.14
C THR A 178 -16.85 8.38 8.62
N GLY A 179 -17.49 9.42 8.08
CA GLY A 179 -17.63 9.65 6.64
C GLY A 179 -19.08 9.51 6.12
N PRO A 180 -19.28 9.59 4.79
CA PRO A 180 -20.60 9.57 4.18
C PRO A 180 -21.30 8.22 4.42
N CYS A 181 -22.59 8.27 4.76
CA CYS A 181 -23.38 7.11 5.14
C CYS A 181 -24.89 7.33 4.90
N GLY A 182 -25.66 6.26 5.04
CA GLY A 182 -27.12 6.34 4.91
C GLY A 182 -27.82 4.98 5.01
N PRO A 183 -29.16 4.98 5.04
CA PRO A 183 -29.93 3.75 4.88
C PRO A 183 -29.66 3.15 3.50
N CYS A 184 -29.82 1.84 3.39
CA CYS A 184 -29.70 1.15 2.11
C CYS A 184 -30.81 0.13 1.91
N SER A 185 -30.93 -0.35 0.68
CA SER A 185 -31.82 -1.43 0.29
C SER A 185 -31.03 -2.46 -0.50
N GLU A 186 -31.22 -3.75 -0.22
CA GLU A 186 -30.47 -4.81 -0.85
C GLU A 186 -31.38 -5.73 -1.64
N LEU A 187 -30.93 -6.18 -2.80
CA LEU A 187 -31.58 -7.22 -3.59
C LEU A 187 -30.95 -8.58 -3.28
N HIS A 188 -31.80 -9.53 -2.91
CA HIS A 188 -31.46 -10.91 -2.61
C HIS A 188 -32.11 -11.87 -3.61
N VAL A 189 -31.45 -13.00 -3.86
CA VAL A 189 -31.94 -14.05 -4.77
C VAL A 189 -32.08 -15.38 -4.03
N ASP A 190 -33.25 -16.00 -4.13
CA ASP A 190 -33.52 -17.37 -3.67
C ASP A 190 -32.89 -18.41 -4.60
N LEU A 191 -31.85 -19.07 -4.12
CA LEU A 191 -31.11 -20.10 -4.83
C LEU A 191 -31.53 -21.52 -4.41
N THR A 192 -32.49 -21.66 -3.49
CA THR A 192 -33.05 -22.99 -3.18
C THR A 192 -33.73 -23.59 -4.40
N GLU A 193 -33.73 -24.92 -4.52
CA GLU A 193 -34.39 -25.58 -5.65
C GLU A 193 -35.86 -25.14 -5.80
N ALA A 194 -36.58 -25.04 -4.68
CA ALA A 194 -37.98 -24.63 -4.63
C ALA A 194 -38.21 -23.14 -4.94
N GLY A 195 -37.27 -22.25 -4.58
CA GLY A 195 -37.41 -20.80 -4.78
C GLY A 195 -38.53 -20.14 -3.99
N ASP A 196 -38.97 -20.74 -2.89
CA ASP A 196 -40.12 -20.31 -2.07
C ASP A 196 -39.71 -20.19 -0.59
N THR A 197 -38.56 -19.58 -0.32
CA THR A 197 -38.12 -19.30 1.06
C THR A 197 -39.00 -18.28 1.76
N LYS A 198 -39.80 -17.51 1.00
CA LYS A 198 -40.68 -16.43 1.49
C LYS A 198 -39.91 -15.41 2.33
N GLY A 199 -38.70 -15.09 1.90
CA GLY A 199 -37.81 -14.14 2.55
C GLY A 199 -37.13 -14.66 3.82
N ARG A 200 -37.38 -15.91 4.28
CA ARG A 200 -36.84 -16.40 5.57
C ARG A 200 -35.30 -16.48 5.62
N LEU A 201 -34.66 -16.57 4.46
CA LEU A 201 -33.20 -16.71 4.34
C LEU A 201 -32.49 -15.38 4.03
N VAL A 202 -33.25 -14.29 3.81
CA VAL A 202 -32.68 -12.95 3.61
C VAL A 202 -31.95 -12.52 4.88
N ASN A 203 -30.70 -12.08 4.76
CA ASN A 203 -29.83 -11.70 5.88
C ASN A 203 -29.66 -12.80 6.96
N ALA A 204 -29.77 -14.08 6.57
CA ALA A 204 -29.62 -15.24 7.45
C ALA A 204 -28.28 -16.00 7.28
N ASP A 205 -27.27 -15.35 6.68
CA ASP A 205 -25.94 -15.91 6.43
C ASP A 205 -25.97 -17.29 5.71
N SER A 206 -26.82 -17.42 4.68
CA SER A 206 -27.00 -18.67 3.92
C SER A 206 -26.59 -18.54 2.46
N ALA A 207 -25.79 -19.50 1.97
CA ALA A 207 -25.43 -19.62 0.55
C ALA A 207 -26.65 -19.90 -0.36
N GLU A 208 -27.78 -20.32 0.21
CA GLU A 208 -29.03 -20.58 -0.53
C GLU A 208 -29.86 -19.31 -0.78
N CYS A 209 -29.50 -18.18 -0.18
CA CYS A 209 -30.12 -16.88 -0.44
C CYS A 209 -29.08 -15.77 -0.33
N ILE A 210 -28.62 -15.28 -1.48
CA ILE A 210 -27.45 -14.39 -1.54
C ILE A 210 -27.89 -12.98 -1.94
N GLU A 211 -27.35 -11.99 -1.23
CA GLU A 211 -27.38 -10.57 -1.60
C GLU A 211 -26.55 -10.35 -2.88
N ILE A 212 -27.15 -9.78 -3.93
CA ILE A 212 -26.44 -9.52 -5.19
C ILE A 212 -26.15 -8.04 -5.40
N TRP A 213 -26.91 -7.14 -4.78
CA TRP A 213 -26.80 -5.70 -5.02
C TRP A 213 -27.27 -4.89 -3.82
N ASN A 214 -26.39 -4.03 -3.30
CA ASN A 214 -26.70 -3.06 -2.26
C ASN A 214 -26.88 -1.67 -2.87
N LEU A 215 -28.00 -1.01 -2.57
CA LEU A 215 -28.37 0.34 -3.00
C LEU A 215 -28.31 1.28 -1.78
N VAL A 216 -27.19 1.98 -1.61
CA VAL A 216 -26.93 2.88 -0.49
C VAL A 216 -27.41 4.29 -0.82
N PHE A 217 -28.28 4.82 0.06
CA PHE A 217 -28.87 6.14 -0.07
C PHE A 217 -28.13 7.13 0.82
N ILE A 218 -26.94 7.53 0.37
CA ILE A 218 -26.05 8.44 1.10
C ILE A 218 -26.75 9.79 1.33
N GLN A 219 -26.96 10.13 2.59
CA GLN A 219 -27.66 11.37 2.98
C GLN A 219 -27.17 11.94 4.32
N TYR A 220 -26.25 11.25 5.00
CA TYR A 220 -25.64 11.66 6.25
C TYR A 220 -24.11 11.58 6.19
N ASN A 221 -23.45 12.31 7.07
CA ASN A 221 -22.06 12.14 7.44
C ASN A 221 -21.98 11.66 8.89
N ALA A 222 -21.26 10.56 9.13
CA ALA A 222 -20.90 10.09 10.45
C ALA A 222 -19.72 10.91 10.98
N ASN A 223 -19.91 11.57 12.12
CA ASN A 223 -18.94 12.43 12.76
C ASN A 223 -18.07 11.65 13.76
N VAL A 224 -16.92 12.21 14.12
CA VAL A 224 -15.95 11.60 15.06
C VAL A 224 -16.56 11.32 16.45
N ASP A 225 -17.54 12.12 16.87
CA ASP A 225 -18.25 11.95 18.14
C ASP A 225 -19.36 10.89 18.11
N GLY A 226 -19.52 10.20 16.97
CA GLY A 226 -20.55 9.18 16.75
C GLY A 226 -21.92 9.75 16.35
N THR A 227 -22.06 11.06 16.18
CA THR A 227 -23.30 11.69 15.70
C THR A 227 -23.40 11.64 14.17
N PHE A 228 -24.61 11.87 13.64
CA PHE A 228 -24.88 11.92 12.20
C PHE A 228 -25.38 13.31 11.80
N SER A 229 -24.76 13.91 10.78
CA SER A 229 -25.16 15.21 10.23
C SER A 229 -25.67 15.06 8.80
N PRO A 230 -26.73 15.76 8.38
CA PRO A 230 -27.20 15.69 7.00
C PRO A 230 -26.16 16.26 6.02
N LEU A 231 -26.02 15.62 4.87
CA LEU A 231 -25.18 16.12 3.77
C LEU A 231 -25.89 17.25 3.01
N ALA A 232 -25.12 18.08 2.30
CA ALA A 232 -25.64 19.19 1.50
C ALA A 232 -26.50 18.71 0.31
N ALA A 233 -26.20 17.53 -0.22
CA ALA A 233 -26.96 16.85 -1.25
C ALA A 233 -27.18 15.38 -0.88
N LYS A 234 -28.16 14.75 -1.51
CA LYS A 234 -28.41 13.31 -1.42
C LYS A 234 -27.72 12.62 -2.59
N HIS A 235 -27.11 11.47 -2.32
CA HIS A 235 -26.31 10.73 -3.26
C HIS A 235 -26.77 9.28 -3.32
N VAL A 236 -26.38 8.58 -4.40
CA VAL A 236 -26.56 7.14 -4.53
C VAL A 236 -25.19 6.53 -4.68
N ASP A 237 -24.93 5.51 -3.89
CA ASP A 237 -23.86 4.55 -4.06
C ASP A 237 -24.48 3.17 -4.22
N THR A 238 -23.99 2.38 -5.16
CA THR A 238 -24.44 0.99 -5.28
C THR A 238 -23.25 0.07 -5.45
N GLY A 239 -23.31 -1.09 -4.82
CA GLY A 239 -22.35 -2.16 -5.00
C GLY A 239 -23.03 -3.47 -5.35
N MET A 240 -22.81 -3.97 -6.56
CA MET A 240 -23.25 -5.29 -6.99
C MET A 240 -22.06 -6.25 -7.03
N GLY A 241 -22.24 -7.45 -6.46
CA GLY A 241 -21.22 -8.50 -6.50
C GLY A 241 -21.16 -9.15 -7.88
N PHE A 242 -20.13 -8.81 -8.67
CA PHE A 242 -19.97 -9.31 -10.04
C PHE A 242 -19.89 -10.84 -10.10
N GLU A 243 -19.05 -11.43 -9.23
CA GLU A 243 -18.85 -12.88 -9.16
C GLU A 243 -20.15 -13.58 -8.78
N ARG A 244 -20.94 -13.01 -7.86
CA ARG A 244 -22.23 -13.58 -7.42
C ARG A 244 -23.23 -13.64 -8.58
N VAL A 245 -23.39 -12.55 -9.33
CA VAL A 245 -24.30 -12.52 -10.50
C VAL A 245 -23.84 -13.52 -11.57
N THR A 246 -22.54 -13.56 -11.83
CA THR A 246 -21.94 -14.49 -12.80
C THR A 246 -22.18 -15.95 -12.39
N ALA A 247 -21.97 -16.28 -11.11
CA ALA A 247 -22.20 -17.59 -10.54
C ALA A 247 -23.64 -18.05 -10.69
N ILE A 248 -24.59 -17.19 -10.32
CA ILE A 248 -26.01 -17.50 -10.42
C ILE A 248 -26.37 -17.76 -11.88
N MET A 249 -25.99 -16.88 -12.80
CA MET A 249 -26.31 -17.07 -14.22
C MET A 249 -25.72 -18.36 -14.81
N GLN A 250 -24.46 -18.67 -14.53
CA GLN A 250 -23.76 -19.79 -15.16
C GLN A 250 -24.10 -21.12 -14.48
N THR A 251 -24.09 -21.18 -13.15
CA THR A 251 -24.36 -22.42 -12.41
C THR A 251 -25.81 -22.87 -12.57
N THR A 252 -26.75 -21.91 -12.64
CA THR A 252 -28.17 -22.24 -12.87
C THR A 252 -28.53 -22.48 -14.34
N SER A 253 -27.53 -22.46 -15.24
CA SER A 253 -27.71 -22.59 -16.69
C SER A 253 -28.73 -21.58 -17.24
N GLY A 254 -28.66 -20.33 -16.79
CA GLY A 254 -29.62 -19.29 -17.14
C GLY A 254 -30.98 -19.48 -16.47
N PHE A 255 -30.99 -19.78 -15.17
CA PHE A 255 -32.17 -19.95 -14.32
C PHE A 255 -33.05 -21.17 -14.65
N THR A 256 -32.50 -22.17 -15.35
CA THR A 256 -33.23 -23.40 -15.70
C THR A 256 -33.01 -24.55 -14.72
N ASP A 257 -31.96 -24.49 -13.90
CA ASP A 257 -31.58 -25.54 -12.96
C ASP A 257 -31.07 -24.93 -11.65
N PHE A 258 -31.84 -25.03 -10.57
CA PHE A 258 -31.44 -24.60 -9.22
C PHE A 258 -31.06 -25.79 -8.32
N SER A 259 -30.91 -27.00 -8.87
CA SER A 259 -30.56 -28.19 -8.08
C SER A 259 -29.08 -28.24 -7.70
N LYS A 260 -28.24 -27.46 -8.38
CA LYS A 260 -26.81 -27.34 -8.12
C LYS A 260 -26.53 -26.20 -7.16
N THR A 261 -25.63 -26.44 -6.22
CA THR A 261 -25.09 -25.39 -5.36
C THR A 261 -24.41 -24.33 -6.21
N VAL A 262 -24.86 -23.07 -6.10
CA VAL A 262 -24.25 -21.95 -6.81
C VAL A 262 -22.89 -21.62 -6.20
N SER A 263 -21.87 -21.48 -7.05
CA SER A 263 -20.51 -21.18 -6.63
C SER A 263 -19.85 -20.16 -7.54
N ASN A 264 -19.28 -19.11 -6.93
CA ASN A 264 -18.51 -18.08 -7.61
C ASN A 264 -17.30 -18.67 -8.33
N TYR A 265 -16.77 -19.78 -7.81
CA TYR A 265 -15.62 -20.49 -8.36
C TYR A 265 -15.98 -21.36 -9.58
N ASP A 266 -17.26 -21.61 -9.84
CA ASP A 266 -17.74 -22.46 -10.94
C ASP A 266 -18.10 -21.62 -12.18
N THR A 267 -17.26 -20.62 -12.46
CA THR A 267 -17.52 -19.61 -13.50
C THR A 267 -16.36 -19.47 -14.47
N ASP A 268 -16.61 -18.81 -15.59
CA ASP A 268 -15.58 -18.39 -16.54
C ASP A 268 -14.58 -17.36 -15.98
N VAL A 269 -14.82 -16.81 -14.77
CA VAL A 269 -13.84 -15.99 -14.03
C VAL A 269 -12.69 -16.85 -13.48
N PHE A 270 -12.99 -18.07 -13.01
CA PHE A 270 -12.01 -18.96 -12.36
C PHE A 270 -11.60 -20.15 -13.23
N SER A 271 -12.47 -20.62 -14.12
CA SER A 271 -12.20 -21.83 -14.92
C SER A 271 -10.90 -21.79 -15.73
N PRO A 272 -10.41 -20.65 -16.29
CA PRO A 272 -9.10 -20.63 -16.94
C PRO A 272 -7.94 -20.88 -15.96
N ILE A 273 -8.03 -20.32 -14.75
CA ILE A 273 -7.03 -20.50 -13.70
C ILE A 273 -7.03 -21.96 -13.23
N PHE A 274 -8.22 -22.53 -13.03
CA PHE A 274 -8.36 -23.92 -12.62
C PHE A 274 -7.86 -24.87 -13.70
N ALA A 275 -8.16 -24.62 -14.98
CA ALA A 275 -7.63 -25.43 -16.08
C ALA A 275 -6.08 -25.47 -16.10
N GLU A 276 -5.43 -24.33 -15.85
CA GLU A 276 -3.97 -24.27 -15.75
C GLU A 276 -3.45 -24.98 -14.50
N LEU A 277 -4.13 -24.86 -13.35
CA LEU A 277 -3.79 -25.62 -12.13
C LEU A 277 -3.95 -27.12 -12.32
N GLU A 278 -5.00 -27.59 -12.98
CA GLU A 278 -5.20 -29.01 -13.30
C GLU A 278 -4.09 -29.53 -14.21
N LYS A 279 -3.70 -28.74 -15.21
CA LYS A 279 -2.61 -29.07 -16.13
C LYS A 279 -1.27 -29.17 -15.41
N GLN A 280 -0.98 -28.27 -14.46
CA GLN A 280 0.28 -28.26 -13.74
C GLN A 280 0.34 -29.32 -12.62
N SER A 281 -0.76 -29.53 -11.89
CA SER A 281 -0.79 -30.44 -10.72
C SER A 281 -1.17 -31.89 -11.07
N GLY A 282 -1.87 -32.11 -12.19
CA GLY A 282 -2.51 -33.38 -12.50
C GLY A 282 -3.72 -33.72 -11.62
N LYS A 283 -4.15 -32.81 -10.74
CA LYS A 283 -5.38 -32.93 -9.92
C LYS A 283 -6.58 -32.37 -10.68
N ARG A 284 -7.79 -32.70 -10.24
CA ARG A 284 -9.04 -32.25 -10.84
C ARG A 284 -9.85 -31.45 -9.84
N TYR A 285 -10.46 -30.37 -10.31
CA TYR A 285 -11.45 -29.62 -9.56
C TYR A 285 -12.84 -30.22 -9.76
N THR A 286 -13.56 -30.52 -8.67
CA THR A 286 -14.89 -31.14 -8.71
C THR A 286 -15.98 -30.36 -7.97
N SER A 287 -15.68 -29.15 -7.50
CA SER A 287 -16.60 -28.26 -6.78
C SER A 287 -17.24 -28.87 -5.51
N THR A 288 -16.51 -29.72 -4.80
CA THR A 288 -16.91 -30.23 -3.49
C THR A 288 -16.66 -29.20 -2.39
N LEU A 289 -17.45 -29.23 -1.32
CA LEU A 289 -17.30 -28.36 -0.15
C LEU A 289 -16.79 -29.16 1.06
N PRO A 290 -15.89 -28.59 1.87
CA PRO A 290 -15.31 -29.32 3.00
C PRO A 290 -16.35 -29.57 4.10
N GLY A 291 -16.43 -30.83 4.57
CA GLY A 291 -17.13 -31.19 5.80
C GLY A 291 -16.25 -31.04 7.05
N ASN A 292 -16.75 -31.50 8.21
CA ASN A 292 -15.98 -31.50 9.47
C ASN A 292 -14.69 -32.33 9.40
N GLU A 293 -14.72 -33.43 8.66
CA GLU A 293 -13.56 -34.27 8.37
C GLU A 293 -13.39 -34.33 6.84
N PRO A 294 -12.67 -33.36 6.24
CA PRO A 294 -12.72 -33.19 4.79
C PRO A 294 -12.02 -34.34 4.06
N THR A 295 -12.66 -34.81 2.98
CA THR A 295 -12.08 -35.82 2.09
C THR A 295 -10.88 -35.27 1.32
N GLU A 296 -10.05 -36.14 0.74
CA GLU A 296 -8.93 -35.69 -0.09
C GLU A 296 -9.37 -34.85 -1.30
N GLN A 297 -10.53 -35.16 -1.88
CA GLN A 297 -11.07 -34.36 -2.98
C GLN A 297 -11.54 -32.99 -2.50
N GLU A 298 -12.16 -32.90 -1.33
CA GLU A 298 -12.57 -31.61 -0.74
C GLU A 298 -11.36 -30.73 -0.44
N LYS A 299 -10.27 -31.30 0.07
CA LYS A 299 -9.00 -30.57 0.28
C LYS A 299 -8.40 -30.06 -1.04
N ILE A 300 -8.49 -30.86 -2.10
CA ILE A 300 -8.08 -30.43 -3.45
C ILE A 300 -8.94 -29.26 -3.90
N ASP A 301 -10.26 -29.35 -3.82
CA ASP A 301 -11.16 -28.29 -4.28
C ASP A 301 -10.99 -27.00 -3.47
N VAL A 302 -10.78 -27.08 -2.15
CA VAL A 302 -10.39 -25.94 -1.31
C VAL A 302 -9.09 -25.30 -1.81
N ALA A 303 -8.05 -26.11 -2.09
CA ALA A 303 -6.78 -25.59 -2.58
C ALA A 303 -6.92 -24.87 -3.94
N PHE A 304 -7.73 -25.39 -4.87
CA PHE A 304 -8.04 -24.72 -6.13
C PHE A 304 -8.69 -23.35 -5.88
N ARG A 305 -9.74 -23.30 -5.06
CA ARG A 305 -10.45 -22.05 -4.72
C ARG A 305 -9.51 -21.00 -4.10
N VAL A 306 -8.72 -21.40 -3.09
CA VAL A 306 -7.79 -20.48 -2.40
C VAL A 306 -6.73 -19.95 -3.37
N ILE A 307 -6.10 -20.81 -4.16
CA ILE A 307 -5.04 -20.40 -5.10
C ILE A 307 -5.62 -19.49 -6.18
N GLY A 308 -6.80 -19.82 -6.72
CA GLY A 308 -7.45 -19.03 -7.77
C GLY A 308 -7.90 -17.65 -7.30
N ASP A 309 -8.40 -17.52 -6.07
CA ASP A 309 -8.72 -16.23 -5.46
C ASP A 309 -7.44 -15.42 -5.19
N HIS A 310 -6.47 -16.02 -4.51
CA HIS A 310 -5.29 -15.30 -4.04
C HIS A 310 -4.37 -14.84 -5.19
N ILE A 311 -4.31 -15.55 -6.33
CA ILE A 311 -3.55 -15.06 -7.47
C ILE A 311 -4.15 -13.77 -8.02
N ARG A 312 -5.47 -13.64 -8.07
CA ARG A 312 -6.16 -12.42 -8.52
C ARG A 312 -5.80 -11.27 -7.59
N THR A 313 -5.95 -11.47 -6.28
CA THR A 313 -5.65 -10.47 -5.25
C THR A 313 -4.22 -9.95 -5.34
N LEU A 314 -3.23 -10.84 -5.42
CA LEU A 314 -1.83 -10.46 -5.46
C LEU A 314 -1.46 -9.80 -6.78
N SER A 315 -1.97 -10.32 -7.89
CA SER A 315 -1.65 -9.80 -9.22
C SER A 315 -2.12 -8.36 -9.38
N PHE A 316 -3.37 -8.07 -9.02
CA PHE A 316 -3.90 -6.70 -9.10
C PHE A 316 -3.30 -5.78 -8.05
N SER A 317 -3.00 -6.27 -6.84
CA SER A 317 -2.33 -5.45 -5.82
C SER A 317 -0.94 -5.02 -6.27
N ILE A 318 -0.15 -5.93 -6.83
CA ILE A 318 1.21 -5.64 -7.32
C ILE A 318 1.14 -4.75 -8.56
N ALA A 319 0.17 -4.97 -9.46
CA ALA A 319 -0.07 -4.08 -10.60
C ALA A 319 -0.37 -2.64 -10.13
N ASP A 320 -1.15 -2.47 -9.06
CA ASP A 320 -1.43 -1.16 -8.44
C ASP A 320 -0.27 -0.63 -7.55
N GLY A 321 0.89 -1.29 -7.54
CA GLY A 321 2.10 -0.84 -6.82
C GLY A 321 2.18 -1.27 -5.35
N ILE A 322 1.27 -2.11 -4.87
CA ILE A 322 1.29 -2.65 -3.51
C ILE A 322 2.07 -3.97 -3.50
N ILE A 323 3.31 -3.92 -3.00
CA ILE A 323 4.23 -5.07 -2.99
C ILE A 323 4.16 -5.81 -1.64
N PRO A 324 4.14 -7.16 -1.61
CA PRO A 324 4.26 -7.94 -0.39
C PRO A 324 5.45 -7.51 0.49
N GLY A 325 5.23 -7.41 1.81
CA GLY A 325 6.19 -6.82 2.75
C GLY A 325 5.94 -7.22 4.21
N ASN A 326 6.59 -6.54 5.15
CA ASN A 326 6.56 -6.88 6.58
C ASN A 326 5.61 -6.03 7.44
N THR A 327 5.01 -4.98 6.89
CA THR A 327 4.18 -4.02 7.64
C THR A 327 2.86 -3.75 6.94
N ASP A 328 1.83 -3.42 7.72
CA ASP A 328 0.52 -2.92 7.27
C ASP A 328 -0.11 -3.76 6.13
N ARG A 329 -0.58 -3.11 5.06
CA ARG A 329 -1.20 -3.76 3.91
C ARG A 329 -0.24 -4.70 3.17
N ASN A 330 1.05 -4.37 3.15
CA ASN A 330 2.07 -5.20 2.49
C ASN A 330 2.24 -6.54 3.22
N TYR A 331 2.09 -6.54 4.55
CA TYR A 331 2.08 -7.76 5.34
C TYR A 331 0.86 -8.63 5.03
N VAL A 332 -0.33 -8.03 4.84
CA VAL A 332 -1.52 -8.78 4.43
C VAL A 332 -1.30 -9.50 3.10
N LEU A 333 -0.74 -8.83 2.09
CA LEU A 333 -0.42 -9.47 0.81
C LEU A 333 0.60 -10.61 0.98
N ARG A 334 1.63 -10.41 1.82
CA ARG A 334 2.57 -11.48 2.13
C ARG A 334 1.90 -12.70 2.77
N ARG A 335 0.92 -12.50 3.66
CA ARG A 335 0.11 -13.60 4.23
C ARG A 335 -0.69 -14.34 3.17
N ILE A 336 -1.38 -13.61 2.29
CA ILE A 336 -2.15 -14.17 1.16
C ILE A 336 -1.24 -15.03 0.27
N LEU A 337 -0.06 -14.53 -0.10
CA LEU A 337 0.90 -15.28 -0.91
C LEU A 337 1.33 -16.58 -0.23
N ARG A 338 1.72 -16.50 1.04
CA ARG A 338 2.17 -17.67 1.81
C ARG A 338 1.07 -18.72 1.97
N ARG A 339 -0.18 -18.28 2.18
CA ARG A 339 -1.35 -19.16 2.24
C ARG A 339 -1.58 -19.88 0.91
N ALA A 340 -1.54 -19.17 -0.21
CA ALA A 340 -1.67 -19.77 -1.54
C ALA A 340 -0.58 -20.82 -1.82
N VAL A 341 0.68 -20.49 -1.53
CA VAL A 341 1.82 -21.40 -1.73
C VAL A 341 1.71 -22.63 -0.83
N ARG A 342 1.23 -22.48 0.42
CA ARG A 342 0.96 -23.60 1.33
C ARG A 342 -0.11 -24.53 0.75
N TYR A 343 -1.22 -24.01 0.23
CA TYR A 343 -2.23 -24.83 -0.45
C TYR A 343 -1.71 -25.48 -1.73
N GLY A 344 -0.69 -24.88 -2.37
CA GLY A 344 0.05 -25.51 -3.47
C GLY A 344 0.65 -26.87 -3.09
N ARG A 345 1.07 -27.06 -1.83
CA ARG A 345 1.54 -28.36 -1.33
C ARG A 345 0.45 -29.43 -1.32
N THR A 346 -0.80 -29.06 -1.07
CA THR A 346 -1.96 -29.97 -1.18
C THR A 346 -2.14 -30.47 -2.61
N LEU A 347 -1.82 -29.64 -3.60
CA LEU A 347 -1.84 -30.00 -5.02
C LEU A 347 -0.56 -30.73 -5.49
N GLY A 348 0.44 -30.87 -4.62
CA GLY A 348 1.70 -31.56 -4.90
C GLY A 348 2.80 -30.70 -5.51
N PHE A 349 2.64 -29.37 -5.53
CA PHE A 349 3.69 -28.46 -6.01
C PHE A 349 4.83 -28.38 -5.00
N GLN A 350 6.07 -28.57 -5.46
CA GLN A 350 7.29 -28.33 -4.67
C GLN A 350 8.11 -27.15 -5.20
N GLU A 351 8.09 -26.96 -6.52
CA GLU A 351 8.75 -25.84 -7.19
C GLU A 351 7.79 -24.63 -7.32
N PRO A 352 8.33 -23.42 -7.55
CA PRO A 352 7.52 -22.23 -7.82
C PRO A 352 6.53 -22.46 -8.98
N PHE A 353 5.25 -22.26 -8.70
CA PHE A 353 4.16 -22.48 -9.65
C PHE A 353 3.26 -21.26 -9.78
N PHE A 354 3.16 -20.45 -8.72
CA PHE A 354 2.10 -19.48 -8.56
C PHE A 354 2.20 -18.33 -9.56
N TYR A 355 3.43 -17.84 -9.83
CA TYR A 355 3.67 -16.78 -10.83
C TYR A 355 3.23 -17.17 -12.25
N LYS A 356 3.14 -18.46 -12.59
CA LYS A 356 2.72 -18.92 -13.92
C LYS A 356 1.24 -18.66 -14.19
N LEU A 357 0.45 -18.44 -13.15
CA LEU A 357 -0.96 -18.10 -13.27
C LEU A 357 -1.20 -16.63 -13.65
N VAL A 358 -0.17 -15.77 -13.57
CA VAL A 358 -0.27 -14.35 -13.95
C VAL A 358 -0.61 -14.21 -15.43
N ASP A 359 -0.04 -15.04 -16.30
CA ASP A 359 -0.33 -15.02 -17.74
C ASP A 359 -1.81 -15.30 -18.04
N VAL A 360 -2.41 -16.23 -17.29
CA VAL A 360 -3.83 -16.56 -17.40
C VAL A 360 -4.69 -15.35 -17.05
N LEU A 361 -4.30 -14.57 -16.03
CA LEU A 361 -5.01 -13.35 -15.64
C LEU A 361 -4.85 -12.22 -16.66
N VAL A 362 -3.66 -12.06 -17.24
CA VAL A 362 -3.42 -11.06 -18.30
C VAL A 362 -4.30 -11.33 -19.52
N GLU A 363 -4.47 -12.61 -19.88
CA GLU A 363 -5.35 -13.03 -20.97
C GLU A 363 -6.83 -12.84 -20.64
N SER A 364 -7.27 -13.19 -19.42
CA SER A 364 -8.70 -13.18 -19.05
C SER A 364 -9.22 -11.80 -18.61
N MET A 365 -8.39 -10.96 -18.00
CA MET A 365 -8.81 -9.71 -17.36
C MET A 365 -8.05 -8.47 -17.86
N GLY A 366 -6.98 -8.63 -18.64
CA GLY A 366 -6.12 -7.51 -19.07
C GLY A 366 -6.75 -6.52 -20.04
N ASP A 367 -7.90 -6.83 -20.64
CA ASP A 367 -8.67 -5.87 -21.44
C ASP A 367 -9.54 -4.95 -20.57
N VAL A 368 -9.99 -5.43 -19.41
CA VAL A 368 -10.77 -4.66 -18.43
C VAL A 368 -9.84 -3.85 -17.53
N PHE A 369 -8.72 -4.45 -17.13
CA PHE A 369 -7.73 -3.90 -16.20
C PHE A 369 -6.36 -3.85 -16.89
N PRO A 370 -6.08 -2.84 -17.73
CA PRO A 370 -4.88 -2.80 -18.58
C PRO A 370 -3.56 -2.82 -17.80
N GLU A 371 -3.55 -2.36 -16.56
CA GLU A 371 -2.40 -2.33 -15.67
C GLU A 371 -1.79 -3.73 -15.43
N ILE A 372 -2.60 -4.81 -15.38
CA ILE A 372 -2.03 -6.16 -15.21
C ILE A 372 -1.22 -6.59 -16.43
N ARG A 373 -1.62 -6.13 -17.63
CA ARG A 373 -0.89 -6.38 -18.87
C ARG A 373 0.37 -5.52 -18.94
N GLN A 374 0.28 -4.25 -18.57
CA GLN A 374 1.42 -3.31 -18.58
C GLN A 374 2.51 -3.73 -17.58
N ARG A 375 2.14 -4.26 -16.42
CA ARG A 375 3.05 -4.63 -15.32
C ARG A 375 3.21 -6.14 -15.15
N ARG A 376 2.91 -6.92 -16.18
CA ARG A 376 2.99 -8.40 -16.18
C ARG A 376 4.30 -8.92 -15.60
N ASP A 377 5.43 -8.43 -16.11
CA ASP A 377 6.75 -8.95 -15.74
C ASP A 377 7.09 -8.62 -14.28
N LEU A 378 6.78 -7.40 -13.82
CA LEU A 378 6.91 -6.99 -12.41
C LEU A 378 6.08 -7.89 -11.49
N VAL A 379 4.82 -8.15 -11.84
CA VAL A 379 3.90 -8.98 -11.06
C VAL A 379 4.43 -10.42 -10.98
N SER A 380 4.78 -11.01 -12.12
CA SER A 380 5.32 -12.36 -12.21
C SER A 380 6.62 -12.51 -11.41
N ASP A 381 7.57 -11.57 -11.57
CA ASP A 381 8.86 -11.62 -10.88
C ASP A 381 8.74 -11.44 -9.37
N THR A 382 7.85 -10.55 -8.93
CA THR A 382 7.58 -10.32 -7.51
C THR A 382 6.99 -11.56 -6.85
N ILE A 383 5.96 -12.16 -7.47
CA ILE A 383 5.33 -13.38 -6.96
C ILE A 383 6.35 -14.52 -6.92
N ARG A 384 7.13 -14.71 -7.99
CA ARG A 384 8.16 -15.74 -8.07
C ARG A 384 9.21 -15.58 -6.97
N ALA A 385 9.73 -14.37 -6.77
CA ALA A 385 10.77 -14.12 -5.77
C ALA A 385 10.28 -14.37 -4.33
N GLU A 386 9.06 -13.92 -4.00
CA GLU A 386 8.47 -14.17 -2.69
C GLU A 386 8.15 -15.67 -2.48
N GLU A 387 7.64 -16.36 -3.51
CA GLU A 387 7.38 -17.80 -3.49
C GLU A 387 8.68 -18.61 -3.30
N GLU A 388 9.74 -18.30 -4.05
CA GLU A 388 11.06 -18.93 -3.92
C GLU A 388 11.68 -18.71 -2.54
N SER A 389 11.56 -17.49 -2.01
CA SER A 389 12.04 -17.16 -0.67
C SER A 389 11.28 -17.95 0.40
N PHE A 390 9.96 -18.09 0.24
CA PHE A 390 9.12 -18.77 1.21
C PHE A 390 9.23 -20.31 1.13
N ASN A 391 9.36 -20.88 -0.06
CA ASN A 391 9.53 -22.33 -0.24
C ASN A 391 10.71 -22.89 0.57
N LYS A 392 11.80 -22.10 0.71
CA LYS A 392 12.97 -22.48 1.51
C LYS A 392 12.65 -22.70 3.00
N THR A 393 11.63 -22.05 3.55
CA THR A 393 11.24 -22.16 4.96
C THR A 393 9.98 -23.02 5.17
N LEU A 394 9.11 -23.08 4.16
CA LEU A 394 7.81 -23.77 4.21
C LEU A 394 7.93 -25.25 4.57
N ASP A 395 8.71 -26.02 3.82
CA ASP A 395 8.76 -27.49 3.98
C ASP A 395 9.25 -27.88 5.38
N ARG A 396 10.31 -27.21 5.84
CA ARG A 396 10.82 -27.39 7.20
C ARG A 396 9.80 -27.00 8.27
N GLY A 397 9.05 -25.93 8.06
CA GLY A 397 8.00 -25.50 8.98
C GLY A 397 6.86 -26.51 9.07
N ILE A 398 6.43 -27.07 7.94
CA ILE A 398 5.40 -28.12 7.88
C ILE A 398 5.84 -29.38 8.64
N ASP A 399 7.08 -29.81 8.45
CA ASP A 399 7.61 -31.01 9.12
C ASP A 399 7.70 -30.80 10.63
N LEU A 400 8.24 -29.66 11.07
CA LEU A 400 8.31 -29.31 12.49
C LEU A 400 6.92 -29.19 13.13
N PHE A 401 5.95 -28.64 12.41
CA PHE A 401 4.56 -28.58 12.86
C PHE A 401 3.98 -29.98 13.09
N LYS A 402 4.14 -30.90 12.12
CA LYS A 402 3.64 -32.27 12.22
C LYS A 402 4.29 -33.03 13.38
N GLU A 403 5.61 -32.92 13.51
CA GLU A 403 6.35 -33.54 14.62
C GLU A 403 5.88 -33.06 16.00
N GLU A 404 5.46 -31.81 16.12
CA GLU A 404 4.94 -31.28 17.38
C GLU A 404 3.45 -31.63 17.58
N ALA A 405 2.66 -31.64 16.51
CA ALA A 405 1.27 -32.11 16.53
C ALA A 405 1.17 -33.56 17.04
N ASP A 406 2.06 -34.45 16.59
CA ASP A 406 2.10 -35.85 17.01
C ASP A 406 2.45 -36.02 18.50
N LYS A 407 3.15 -35.06 19.10
CA LYS A 407 3.52 -35.09 20.54
C LYS A 407 2.42 -34.59 21.45
N LEU A 408 1.47 -33.80 20.93
CA LEU A 408 0.42 -33.17 21.73
C LEU A 408 -0.56 -34.18 22.33
N GLY A 409 -0.71 -35.38 21.74
CA GLY A 409 -1.52 -36.46 22.32
C GLY A 409 -2.98 -36.05 22.54
N GLU A 410 -3.45 -36.01 23.81
CA GLU A 410 -4.78 -35.50 24.17
C GLU A 410 -4.84 -33.96 24.30
N GLY A 411 -3.70 -33.27 24.31
CA GLY A 411 -3.62 -31.82 24.28
C GLY A 411 -4.07 -31.27 22.92
N LYS A 412 -4.87 -30.20 22.94
CA LYS A 412 -5.39 -29.56 21.73
C LYS A 412 -4.79 -28.20 21.43
N GLU A 413 -3.68 -27.82 22.06
CA GLU A 413 -3.12 -26.48 21.97
C GLU A 413 -1.59 -26.48 21.86
N PHE A 414 -1.05 -25.85 20.82
CA PHE A 414 0.38 -25.56 20.70
C PHE A 414 0.78 -24.44 21.64
N SER A 415 1.93 -24.59 22.31
CA SER A 415 2.45 -23.54 23.20
C SER A 415 2.89 -22.30 22.42
N GLY A 416 2.75 -21.12 23.04
CA GLY A 416 3.25 -19.87 22.48
C GLY A 416 4.76 -19.88 22.24
N GLU A 417 5.51 -20.65 23.04
CA GLU A 417 6.95 -20.87 22.86
C GLU A 417 7.28 -21.62 21.57
N PHE A 418 6.50 -22.65 21.23
CA PHE A 418 6.68 -23.40 19.99
C PHE A 418 6.33 -22.53 18.77
N ALA A 419 5.18 -21.85 18.82
CA ALA A 419 4.77 -20.92 17.76
C ALA A 419 5.81 -19.79 17.57
N PHE A 420 6.33 -19.24 18.67
CA PHE A 420 7.37 -18.21 18.63
C PHE A 420 8.67 -18.76 18.03
N LYS A 421 9.06 -20.01 18.36
CA LYS A 421 10.23 -20.65 17.76
C LYS A 421 10.07 -20.87 16.25
N LEU A 422 8.90 -21.33 15.80
CA LEU A 422 8.58 -21.45 14.36
C LEU A 422 8.74 -20.11 13.64
N TYR A 423 8.19 -19.05 14.22
CA TYR A 423 8.29 -17.69 13.68
C TYR A 423 9.72 -17.13 13.70
N ASP A 424 10.34 -17.06 14.88
CA ASP A 424 11.61 -16.35 15.10
C ASP A 424 12.82 -17.11 14.56
N THR A 425 12.87 -18.42 14.77
CA THR A 425 14.04 -19.24 14.41
C THR A 425 13.96 -19.78 12.98
N TYR A 426 12.77 -20.17 12.53
CA TYR A 426 12.58 -20.86 11.26
C TYR A 426 11.86 -20.01 10.20
N GLY A 427 11.40 -18.80 10.54
CA GLY A 427 10.71 -17.90 9.61
C GLY A 427 9.34 -18.42 9.17
N PHE A 428 8.76 -19.38 9.89
CA PHE A 428 7.46 -19.95 9.61
C PHE A 428 6.38 -19.16 10.36
N PRO A 429 5.48 -18.49 9.65
CA PRO A 429 4.69 -17.44 10.26
C PRO A 429 3.54 -17.98 11.14
N LEU A 430 3.13 -17.17 12.12
CA LEU A 430 2.09 -17.55 13.07
C LEU A 430 0.78 -17.88 12.37
N ASP A 431 0.38 -17.09 11.37
CA ASP A 431 -0.88 -17.27 10.66
C ASP A 431 -0.99 -18.61 9.93
N LEU A 432 0.11 -19.12 9.37
CA LEU A 432 0.13 -20.46 8.80
C LEU A 432 0.13 -21.55 9.87
N THR A 433 0.74 -21.29 11.03
CA THR A 433 0.67 -22.19 12.19
C THR A 433 -0.77 -22.32 12.69
N GLU A 434 -1.49 -21.19 12.80
CA GLU A 434 -2.90 -21.14 13.18
C GLU A 434 -3.80 -21.82 12.14
N LEU A 435 -3.56 -21.58 10.85
CA LEU A 435 -4.30 -22.22 9.77
C LEU A 435 -4.15 -23.75 9.83
N MET A 436 -2.93 -24.24 9.97
CA MET A 436 -2.65 -25.68 10.06
C MET A 436 -3.21 -26.28 11.35
N ALA A 437 -3.15 -25.56 12.47
CA ALA A 437 -3.76 -25.98 13.72
C ALA A 437 -5.28 -26.14 13.56
N ARG A 438 -5.95 -25.14 12.96
CA ARG A 438 -7.41 -25.18 12.73
C ARG A 438 -7.83 -26.37 11.87
N GLU A 439 -7.11 -26.63 10.77
CA GLU A 439 -7.37 -27.79 9.91
C GLU A 439 -7.15 -29.14 10.61
N ALA A 440 -6.28 -29.18 11.62
CA ALA A 440 -6.03 -30.36 12.46
C ALA A 440 -6.94 -30.43 13.69
N GLY A 441 -7.86 -29.47 13.90
CA GLY A 441 -8.70 -29.39 15.09
C GLY A 441 -7.94 -29.01 16.38
N LEU A 442 -6.80 -28.32 16.23
CA LEU A 442 -5.90 -27.83 17.27
C LEU A 442 -6.01 -26.29 17.40
N GLN A 443 -5.50 -25.76 18.51
CA GLN A 443 -5.41 -24.34 18.85
C GLN A 443 -3.95 -23.91 19.02
N VAL A 444 -3.70 -22.61 19.04
CA VAL A 444 -2.37 -22.02 19.29
C VAL A 444 -2.50 -21.01 20.43
N ASP A 445 -1.61 -21.09 21.42
CA ASP A 445 -1.54 -20.10 22.49
C ASP A 445 -0.94 -18.78 21.98
N ASN A 446 -1.82 -17.95 21.43
CA ASN A 446 -1.50 -16.63 20.90
C ASN A 446 -1.05 -15.65 22.00
N VAL A 447 -1.54 -15.83 23.23
CA VAL A 447 -1.17 -14.96 24.36
C VAL A 447 0.28 -15.19 24.75
N GLY A 448 0.70 -16.44 24.83
CA GLY A 448 2.09 -16.83 25.06
C GLY A 448 3.01 -16.35 23.93
N PHE A 449 2.58 -16.46 22.67
CA PHE A 449 3.33 -15.96 21.52
C PHE A 449 3.55 -14.44 21.60
N GLU A 450 2.50 -13.65 21.83
CA GLU A 450 2.59 -12.18 21.89
C GLU A 450 3.44 -11.67 23.05
N LYS A 451 3.43 -12.40 24.17
CA LYS A 451 4.33 -12.12 25.28
C LYS A 451 5.79 -12.23 24.85
N LEU A 452 6.17 -13.31 24.15
CA LEU A 452 7.54 -13.52 23.67
C LEU A 452 7.94 -12.52 22.57
N MET A 453 7.00 -12.15 21.70
CA MET A 453 7.19 -11.06 20.72
C MET A 453 7.45 -9.71 21.39
N THR A 454 6.73 -9.41 22.47
CA THR A 454 6.94 -8.19 23.25
C THR A 454 8.32 -8.18 23.90
N GLU A 455 8.71 -9.28 24.55
CA GLU A 455 10.05 -9.45 25.13
C GLU A 455 11.17 -9.33 24.08
N GLN A 456 10.96 -9.83 22.86
CA GLN A 456 11.89 -9.65 21.74
C GLN A 456 11.98 -8.18 21.31
N ARG A 457 10.85 -7.50 21.14
CA ARG A 457 10.80 -6.07 20.77
C ARG A 457 11.48 -5.19 21.82
N GLU A 458 11.27 -5.46 23.09
CA GLU A 458 11.92 -4.76 24.20
C GLU A 458 13.43 -4.96 24.19
N ARG A 459 13.91 -6.20 23.97
CA ARG A 459 15.34 -6.50 23.80
C ARG A 459 15.94 -5.76 22.60
N ALA A 460 15.24 -5.72 21.46
CA ALA A 460 15.67 -4.98 20.27
C ALA A 460 15.74 -3.46 20.52
N ARG A 461 14.73 -2.88 21.18
CA ARG A 461 14.71 -1.46 21.57
C ARG A 461 15.83 -1.12 22.56
N ALA A 462 16.12 -2.00 23.51
CA ALA A 462 17.22 -1.81 24.46
C ALA A 462 18.60 -1.83 23.77
N ALA A 463 18.75 -2.61 22.68
CA ALA A 463 19.97 -2.66 21.87
C ALA A 463 20.13 -1.44 20.92
N GLN A 464 19.04 -0.72 20.64
CA GLN A 464 18.97 0.36 19.65
C GLN A 464 18.98 1.77 20.27
N LYS A 465 19.59 1.98 21.44
CA LYS A 465 19.80 3.33 22.01
C LYS A 465 20.78 4.15 21.16
N LYS A 466 20.28 4.69 20.04
CA LYS A 466 20.65 6.01 19.54
C LYS A 466 19.72 7.00 20.22
N GLU A 467 20.27 8.05 20.82
CA GLU A 467 19.49 9.16 21.37
C GLU A 467 18.74 9.87 20.23
N VAL A 468 17.54 9.40 19.93
CA VAL A 468 16.55 10.19 19.19
C VAL A 468 16.01 11.20 20.18
N ILE A 469 16.41 12.44 19.99
CA ILE A 469 15.95 13.55 20.79
C ILE A 469 14.54 13.88 20.32
N SER A 470 13.54 13.62 21.15
CA SER A 470 12.15 14.03 20.90
C SER A 470 11.99 15.53 21.15
N VAL A 471 11.68 16.29 20.10
CA VAL A 471 11.36 17.74 20.12
C VAL A 471 9.85 17.97 20.30
N SER A 472 9.10 16.93 20.70
CA SER A 472 7.64 16.90 20.60
C SER A 472 6.88 17.59 21.75
N SER A 473 7.55 18.34 22.63
CA SER A 473 6.91 19.06 23.75
C SER A 473 6.92 20.59 23.59
N LEU A 474 7.55 21.12 22.55
CA LEU A 474 7.63 22.55 22.29
C LEU A 474 6.55 22.96 21.28
N SER A 475 5.67 23.87 21.67
CA SER A 475 4.65 24.48 20.82
C SER A 475 4.84 25.99 20.82
N THR A 476 4.87 26.61 19.65
CA THR A 476 5.00 28.06 19.44
C THR A 476 4.07 28.47 18.29
N ASP A 477 3.49 29.66 18.38
CA ASP A 477 2.66 30.26 17.33
C ASP A 477 3.48 31.18 16.39
N ALA A 478 4.81 31.27 16.61
CA ALA A 478 5.71 32.06 15.79
C ALA A 478 5.95 31.42 14.41
N SER A 479 6.36 32.22 13.44
CA SER A 479 6.79 31.76 12.11
C SER A 479 8.13 32.39 11.75
N THR A 480 8.96 31.65 11.01
CA THR A 480 10.26 32.10 10.52
C THR A 480 10.28 32.13 8.99
N GLU A 481 10.58 33.29 8.41
CA GLU A 481 10.83 33.43 6.98
C GLU A 481 12.22 32.85 6.62
N PHE A 482 12.25 31.82 5.78
CA PHE A 482 13.52 31.24 5.33
C PHE A 482 14.09 31.99 4.11
N VAL A 483 15.26 32.61 4.28
CA VAL A 483 15.96 33.36 3.22
C VAL A 483 17.22 32.63 2.71
N GLY A 484 17.50 31.45 3.26
CA GLY A 484 18.77 30.74 3.09
C GLY A 484 19.02 30.10 1.73
N PHE A 485 18.11 30.25 0.76
CA PHE A 485 18.33 29.87 -0.63
C PHE A 485 19.29 30.82 -1.35
N GLU A 486 19.22 32.11 -1.03
CA GLU A 486 20.00 33.17 -1.65
C GLU A 486 20.99 33.82 -0.68
N GLU A 487 20.67 33.83 0.62
CA GLU A 487 21.46 34.52 1.64
C GLU A 487 22.20 33.53 2.55
N ALA A 488 23.51 33.73 2.75
CA ALA A 488 24.29 33.00 3.76
C ALA A 488 24.31 33.73 5.13
N ALA A 489 23.87 34.99 5.15
CA ALA A 489 23.85 35.84 6.31
C ALA A 489 22.68 36.81 6.23
N SER A 490 22.06 37.11 7.37
CA SER A 490 20.98 38.09 7.46
C SER A 490 20.96 38.78 8.82
N MET A 491 20.29 39.93 8.90
CA MET A 491 19.83 40.46 10.18
C MET A 491 18.46 39.84 10.50
N ALA A 492 18.18 39.60 11.77
CA ALA A 492 16.91 39.06 12.22
C ALA A 492 16.56 39.56 13.62
N LYS A 493 15.27 39.51 13.96
CA LYS A 493 14.77 39.83 15.29
C LYS A 493 14.44 38.56 16.05
N VAL A 494 14.89 38.50 17.30
CA VAL A 494 14.53 37.43 18.25
C VAL A 494 13.03 37.55 18.58
N LEU A 495 12.26 36.58 18.12
CA LEU A 495 10.83 36.50 18.42
C LEU A 495 10.60 35.84 19.77
N GLU A 496 11.29 34.74 20.06
CA GLU A 496 11.10 33.97 21.28
C GLU A 496 12.42 33.28 21.68
N VAL A 497 12.58 33.05 22.98
CA VAL A 497 13.64 32.21 23.54
C VAL A 497 12.96 31.03 24.21
N VAL A 498 13.33 29.83 23.78
CA VAL A 498 12.71 28.58 24.22
C VAL A 498 13.74 27.80 25.02
N GLU A 499 13.44 27.56 26.30
CA GLU A 499 14.27 26.78 27.21
C GLU A 499 13.61 25.42 27.47
N ASP A 500 14.35 24.35 27.23
CA ASP A 500 14.04 22.97 27.63
C ASP A 500 15.10 22.51 28.66
N GLU A 501 14.83 21.46 29.43
CA GLU A 501 15.67 20.99 30.55
C GLU A 501 17.15 20.75 30.18
N LYS A 502 17.49 20.69 28.88
CA LYS A 502 18.85 20.45 28.37
C LYS A 502 19.32 21.44 27.29
N ARG A 503 18.50 22.38 26.83
CA ARG A 503 18.81 23.22 25.65
C ARG A 503 18.16 24.59 25.73
N THR A 504 18.82 25.57 25.13
CA THR A 504 18.18 26.85 24.82
C THR A 504 18.19 27.08 23.33
N SER A 505 17.03 27.44 22.79
CA SER A 505 16.83 27.71 21.37
C SER A 505 16.25 29.10 21.17
N VAL A 506 16.53 29.70 20.01
CA VAL A 506 15.98 31.00 19.63
C VAL A 506 15.11 30.85 18.39
N VAL A 507 13.93 31.47 18.43
CA VAL A 507 13.06 31.65 17.26
C VAL A 507 13.27 33.06 16.72
N LEU A 508 13.39 33.16 15.40
CA LEU A 508 13.68 34.40 14.68
C LEU A 508 12.57 34.68 13.66
N ASP A 509 12.36 35.95 13.32
CA ASP A 509 11.39 36.36 12.29
C ASP A 509 11.83 35.96 10.88
N ARG A 510 13.13 35.99 10.61
CA ARG A 510 13.76 35.49 9.39
C ARG A 510 15.08 34.79 9.67
N SER A 511 15.48 33.83 8.83
CA SER A 511 16.75 33.12 9.01
C SER A 511 17.34 32.56 7.71
N PRO A 512 18.69 32.63 7.53
CA PRO A 512 19.36 31.92 6.45
C PRO A 512 19.64 30.45 6.79
N PHE A 513 19.36 30.00 8.02
CA PHE A 513 19.60 28.63 8.47
C PHE A 513 18.46 27.72 8.02
N TYR A 514 18.82 26.64 7.30
CA TYR A 514 17.89 25.60 6.93
C TYR A 514 17.59 24.75 8.16
N ALA A 515 16.31 24.57 8.46
CA ALA A 515 15.87 23.67 9.51
C ALA A 515 15.85 22.22 9.01
N GLU A 516 16.24 21.27 9.85
CA GLU A 516 16.26 19.85 9.50
C GLU A 516 14.88 19.36 9.02
N MET A 517 14.81 18.93 7.78
CA MET A 517 13.62 18.35 7.14
C MET A 517 13.99 17.61 5.85
N GLY A 518 13.11 16.72 5.36
CA GLY A 518 13.31 16.00 4.10
C GLY A 518 14.59 15.15 4.06
N GLY A 519 15.10 14.72 5.21
CA GLY A 519 16.37 13.99 5.34
C GLY A 519 17.62 14.88 5.32
N GLN A 520 17.52 16.17 5.00
CA GLN A 520 18.62 17.13 5.07
C GLN A 520 18.82 17.63 6.50
N LEU A 521 20.03 17.48 7.03
CA LEU A 521 20.39 18.02 8.35
C LEU A 521 20.28 19.54 8.42
N GLY A 522 19.92 20.03 9.60
CA GLY A 522 19.88 21.45 9.91
C GLY A 522 21.25 22.14 9.80
N ASP A 523 21.21 23.42 9.47
CA ASP A 523 22.43 24.22 9.42
C ASP A 523 22.98 24.55 10.81
N THR A 524 24.28 24.81 10.80
CA THR A 524 25.03 25.33 11.94
C THR A 524 25.72 26.62 11.54
N GLY A 525 26.16 27.40 12.52
CA GLY A 525 26.74 28.71 12.25
C GLY A 525 26.83 29.55 13.50
N THR A 526 26.75 30.86 13.32
CA THR A 526 26.90 31.84 14.39
C THR A 526 25.77 32.86 14.40
N LEU A 527 25.47 33.31 15.62
CA LEU A 527 24.59 34.42 15.93
C LEU A 527 25.42 35.46 16.68
N THR A 528 25.31 36.74 16.32
CA THR A 528 26.12 37.82 16.91
C THR A 528 25.27 39.02 17.33
N LEU A 529 25.54 39.56 18.54
CA LEU A 529 24.95 40.78 19.08
C LEU A 529 26.00 41.52 19.91
N ASP A 530 26.21 42.81 19.67
CA ASP A 530 27.13 43.68 20.43
C ASP A 530 28.55 43.10 20.63
N GLY A 531 29.06 42.40 19.62
CA GLY A 531 30.38 41.76 19.65
C GLY A 531 30.46 40.46 20.47
N ARG A 532 29.34 39.98 21.01
CA ARG A 532 29.20 38.61 21.55
C ARG A 532 28.73 37.67 20.46
N GLU A 533 29.33 36.48 20.41
CA GLU A 533 29.03 35.44 19.44
C GLU A 533 28.51 34.18 20.16
N TRP A 534 27.41 33.63 19.65
CA TRP A 534 26.88 32.34 20.06
C TRP A 534 26.91 31.36 18.89
N LYS A 535 27.21 30.09 19.18
CA LYS A 535 27.19 29.03 18.18
C LYS A 535 25.79 28.42 18.08
N VAL A 536 25.25 28.44 16.88
CA VAL A 536 24.09 27.64 16.49
C VAL A 536 24.60 26.27 16.09
N VAL A 537 24.28 25.26 16.91
CA VAL A 537 24.79 23.89 16.75
C VAL A 537 23.83 22.97 16.01
N ASP A 538 22.57 23.38 15.88
CA ASP A 538 21.52 22.68 15.15
C ASP A 538 20.38 23.66 14.85
N THR A 539 19.61 23.40 13.79
CA THR A 539 18.42 24.17 13.42
C THR A 539 17.28 23.20 13.12
N GLN A 540 16.16 23.30 13.84
CA GLN A 540 15.05 22.34 13.78
C GLN A 540 13.73 23.05 13.47
N LYS A 541 12.78 22.37 12.83
CA LYS A 541 11.47 22.94 12.50
C LYS A 541 10.40 22.50 13.51
N VAL A 542 9.61 23.44 14.01
CA VAL A 542 8.43 23.18 14.85
C VAL A 542 7.29 24.08 14.36
N GLY A 543 6.24 23.47 13.81
CA GLY A 543 5.22 24.22 13.07
C GLY A 543 5.86 25.02 11.93
N ASP A 544 5.62 26.33 11.88
CA ASP A 544 6.23 27.26 10.92
C ASP A 544 7.46 28.00 11.48
N ALA A 545 7.86 27.73 12.73
CA ALA A 545 9.03 28.33 13.37
C ALA A 545 10.29 27.47 13.18
N PHE A 546 11.44 28.15 13.05
CA PHE A 546 12.75 27.51 13.08
C PHE A 546 13.42 27.73 14.45
N LEU A 547 13.69 26.64 15.14
CA LEU A 547 14.40 26.60 16.42
C LEU A 547 15.91 26.53 16.17
N HIS A 548 16.60 27.61 16.50
CA HIS A 548 18.06 27.69 16.41
C HIS A 548 18.65 27.26 17.75
N VAL A 549 19.20 26.05 17.83
CA VAL A 549 19.74 25.49 19.08
C VAL A 549 21.09 26.14 19.38
N ILE A 550 21.14 26.89 20.48
CA ILE A 550 22.32 27.66 20.87
C ILE A 550 23.08 26.94 21.97
N LYS A 551 24.41 26.94 21.83
CA LYS A 551 25.33 26.47 22.88
C LYS A 551 25.98 27.66 23.60
N GLY A 552 25.59 27.91 24.85
CA GLY A 552 26.20 28.90 25.73
C GLY A 552 25.18 29.66 26.59
N ASP A 553 25.66 30.34 27.64
CA ASP A 553 24.82 31.15 28.53
C ASP A 553 24.61 32.58 27.99
N GLY A 554 23.62 33.29 28.52
CA GLY A 554 23.41 34.72 28.27
C GLY A 554 22.94 35.04 26.86
N ILE A 555 21.91 34.32 26.40
CA ILE A 555 21.35 34.39 25.04
C ILE A 555 20.59 35.72 24.83
N PRO A 556 20.57 36.26 23.60
CA PRO A 556 19.81 37.47 23.28
C PRO A 556 18.33 37.34 23.70
N GLY A 557 17.85 38.34 24.44
CA GLY A 557 16.46 38.37 24.87
C GLY A 557 15.51 38.63 23.70
N GLN A 558 14.24 38.26 23.89
CA GLN A 558 13.16 38.59 22.97
C GLN A 558 13.18 40.08 22.59
N GLY A 559 13.05 40.36 21.29
CA GLY A 559 13.07 41.70 20.70
C GLY A 559 14.44 42.20 20.26
N SER A 560 15.53 41.48 20.56
CA SER A 560 16.88 41.85 20.14
C SER A 560 17.06 41.69 18.63
N GLU A 561 17.82 42.59 17.99
CA GLU A 561 18.26 42.43 16.59
C GLU A 561 19.63 41.77 16.55
N VAL A 562 19.74 40.65 15.85
CA VAL A 562 20.93 39.80 15.82
C VAL A 562 21.41 39.62 14.38
N SER A 563 22.73 39.50 14.21
CA SER A 563 23.35 39.12 12.94
C SER A 563 23.53 37.62 12.88
N LEU A 564 23.17 37.00 11.75
CA LEU A 564 23.20 35.56 11.51
C LEU A 564 24.20 35.24 10.41
N GLN A 565 24.96 34.15 10.57
CA GLN A 565 25.88 33.65 9.55
C GLN A 565 25.92 32.11 9.59
N ILE A 566 25.55 31.46 8.48
CA ILE A 566 25.66 30.00 8.36
C ILE A 566 27.12 29.57 8.13
N ASP A 567 27.44 28.33 8.49
CA ASP A 567 28.65 27.64 8.04
C ASP A 567 28.51 27.26 6.57
N THR A 568 29.06 28.12 5.71
CA THR A 568 28.96 27.98 4.24
C THR A 568 29.70 26.74 3.71
N ALA A 569 30.78 26.31 4.36
CA ALA A 569 31.52 25.12 3.94
C ALA A 569 30.70 23.85 4.23
N ARG A 570 30.08 23.80 5.42
CA ARG A 570 29.15 22.73 5.79
C ARG A 570 27.93 22.71 4.88
N ARG A 571 27.28 23.85 4.65
CA ARG A 571 26.13 23.97 3.73
C ARG A 571 26.47 23.48 2.33
N ALA A 572 27.62 23.89 1.79
CA ALA A 572 28.05 23.44 0.47
C ALA A 572 28.27 21.92 0.41
N ALA A 573 28.80 21.28 1.46
CA ALA A 573 28.93 19.83 1.51
C ALA A 573 27.56 19.12 1.49
N ILE A 574 26.60 19.63 2.27
CA ILE A 574 25.22 19.14 2.30
C ILE A 574 24.53 19.32 0.94
N GLN A 575 24.64 20.50 0.31
CA GLN A 575 24.05 20.77 -1.01
C GLN A 575 24.57 19.82 -2.10
N ARG A 576 25.86 19.46 -2.07
CA ARG A 576 26.44 18.46 -2.99
C ARG A 576 25.81 17.09 -2.77
N HIS A 577 25.76 16.64 -1.52
CA HIS A 577 25.10 15.38 -1.18
C HIS A 577 23.61 15.40 -1.53
N HIS A 578 22.91 16.51 -1.34
CA HIS A 578 21.49 16.60 -1.69
C HIS A 578 21.28 16.52 -3.21
N THR A 579 22.02 17.33 -3.96
CA THR A 579 21.90 17.33 -5.44
C THR A 579 22.24 15.95 -6.01
N VAL A 580 23.26 15.28 -5.48
CA VAL A 580 23.63 13.95 -5.96
C VAL A 580 22.61 12.87 -5.58
N THR A 581 21.81 13.07 -4.52
CA THR A 581 20.69 12.18 -4.20
C THR A 581 19.68 12.14 -5.35
N HIS A 582 19.32 13.28 -5.92
CA HIS A 582 18.42 13.35 -7.08
C HIS A 582 19.04 12.70 -8.33
N LEU A 583 20.33 12.97 -8.59
CA LEU A 583 21.05 12.32 -9.69
C LEU A 583 21.12 10.80 -9.51
N PHE A 584 21.34 10.34 -8.28
CA PHE A 584 21.35 8.92 -7.95
C PHE A 584 19.98 8.29 -8.18
N HIS A 585 18.90 8.95 -7.75
CA HIS A 585 17.54 8.43 -7.93
C HIS A 585 17.18 8.32 -9.41
N TRP A 586 17.48 9.35 -10.20
CA TRP A 586 17.35 9.29 -11.66
C TRP A 586 18.19 8.15 -12.26
N ALA A 587 19.46 8.02 -11.90
CA ALA A 587 20.33 6.96 -12.43
C ALA A 587 19.88 5.55 -12.02
N LEU A 588 19.30 5.42 -10.83
CA LEU A 588 18.69 4.18 -10.37
C LEU A 588 17.52 3.78 -11.27
N HIS A 589 16.66 4.73 -11.67
CA HIS A 589 15.57 4.46 -12.63
C HIS A 589 16.09 4.00 -13.98
N GLU A 590 17.11 4.67 -14.52
CA GLU A 590 17.72 4.34 -15.82
C GLU A 590 18.35 2.94 -15.84
N VAL A 591 18.99 2.54 -14.74
CA VAL A 591 19.77 1.28 -14.67
C VAL A 591 18.94 0.10 -14.17
N THR A 592 17.94 0.33 -13.32
CA THR A 592 17.21 -0.76 -12.65
C THR A 592 15.75 -0.84 -13.04
N SER A 593 14.95 0.17 -12.70
CA SER A 593 13.50 0.20 -12.94
C SER A 593 12.94 1.56 -12.52
N PRO A 594 11.97 2.12 -13.25
CA PRO A 594 11.24 3.33 -12.84
C PRO A 594 10.45 3.16 -11.54
N ASP A 595 10.19 1.92 -11.10
CA ASP A 595 9.40 1.64 -9.88
C ASP A 595 10.23 1.76 -8.57
N ALA A 596 11.54 2.02 -8.66
CA ALA A 596 12.37 2.23 -7.49
C ALA A 596 12.03 3.56 -6.83
N SER A 597 11.29 3.53 -5.73
CA SER A 597 10.87 4.70 -4.97
C SER A 597 11.76 4.90 -3.74
N GLN A 598 12.00 6.15 -3.37
CA GLN A 598 12.63 6.47 -2.09
C GLN A 598 11.74 5.97 -0.93
N LYS A 599 12.36 5.37 0.09
CA LYS A 599 11.73 4.95 1.35
C LYS A 599 12.33 5.68 2.57
N GLY A 600 13.44 6.39 2.36
CA GLY A 600 14.15 7.14 3.39
C GLY A 600 15.39 7.80 2.82
N SER A 601 15.81 8.91 3.41
CA SER A 601 17.00 9.64 3.01
C SER A 601 17.67 10.29 4.21
N PHE A 602 18.99 10.37 4.16
CA PHE A 602 19.81 11.16 5.09
C PHE A 602 20.84 11.92 4.26
N VAL A 603 20.92 13.23 4.46
CA VAL A 603 21.83 14.12 3.74
C VAL A 603 22.61 14.95 4.76
N GLY A 604 23.86 14.55 4.99
CA GLY A 604 24.77 15.20 5.91
C GLY A 604 25.98 15.85 5.22
N PRO A 605 26.94 16.40 5.99
CA PRO A 605 28.14 17.01 5.42
C PRO A 605 29.17 15.96 5.00
N ASP A 606 29.16 14.79 5.66
CA ASP A 606 30.18 13.76 5.53
C ASP A 606 29.71 12.56 4.69
N LYS A 607 28.39 12.40 4.53
CA LYS A 607 27.79 11.33 3.73
C LYS A 607 26.33 11.57 3.43
N LEU A 608 25.81 10.76 2.52
CA LEU A 608 24.38 10.54 2.33
C LEU A 608 24.02 9.06 2.44
N THR A 609 22.76 8.79 2.78
CA THR A 609 22.16 7.47 2.57
C THR A 609 20.84 7.61 1.83
N PHE A 610 20.57 6.67 0.93
CA PHE A 610 19.32 6.62 0.17
C PHE A 610 18.71 5.23 0.29
N ASP A 611 17.49 5.17 0.81
CA ASP A 611 16.74 3.92 0.98
C ASP A 611 15.70 3.80 -0.12
N PHE A 612 15.58 2.63 -0.72
CA PHE A 612 14.69 2.40 -1.86
C PHE A 612 14.15 0.98 -1.91
N ASN A 613 12.96 0.80 -2.50
CA ASN A 613 12.45 -0.53 -2.81
C ASN A 613 13.19 -1.12 -4.01
N SER A 614 13.87 -2.24 -3.80
CA SER A 614 14.53 -2.99 -4.86
C SER A 614 14.95 -4.37 -4.37
N GLN A 615 15.20 -5.27 -5.32
CA GLN A 615 16.07 -6.42 -5.09
C GLN A 615 17.52 -5.95 -4.86
N PRO A 616 18.41 -6.80 -4.28
CA PRO A 616 19.83 -6.48 -4.16
C PRO A 616 20.41 -6.06 -5.52
N LEU A 617 21.09 -4.91 -5.55
CA LEU A 617 21.74 -4.45 -6.77
C LEU A 617 22.96 -5.31 -7.07
N THR A 618 23.14 -5.66 -8.33
CA THR A 618 24.36 -6.34 -8.76
C THR A 618 25.56 -5.38 -8.68
N ALA A 619 26.77 -5.95 -8.56
CA ALA A 619 27.99 -5.15 -8.57
C ALA A 619 28.14 -4.32 -9.86
N GLN A 620 27.64 -4.82 -10.99
CA GLN A 620 27.63 -4.09 -12.25
C GLN A 620 26.66 -2.91 -12.22
N GLN A 621 25.42 -3.11 -11.75
CA GLN A 621 24.44 -2.02 -11.63
C GLN A 621 24.94 -0.89 -10.72
N LEU A 622 25.59 -1.22 -9.60
CA LEU A 622 26.20 -0.20 -8.73
C LEU A 622 27.28 0.61 -9.45
N GLN A 623 28.11 -0.04 -10.27
CA GLN A 623 29.12 0.63 -11.08
C GLN A 623 28.48 1.51 -12.16
N ASP A 624 27.46 1.01 -12.85
CA ASP A 624 26.77 1.73 -13.92
C ASP A 624 26.07 2.98 -13.35
N ILE A 625 25.43 2.88 -12.18
CA ILE A 625 24.82 4.02 -11.48
C ILE A 625 25.89 5.04 -11.08
N GLU A 626 26.99 4.62 -10.43
CA GLU A 626 28.07 5.53 -10.04
C GLU A 626 28.68 6.24 -11.26
N GLN A 627 28.89 5.51 -12.36
CA GLN A 627 29.38 6.07 -13.62
C GLN A 627 28.41 7.11 -14.18
N LEU A 628 27.12 6.76 -14.33
CA LEU A 628 26.11 7.60 -14.93
C LEU A 628 25.91 8.91 -14.14
N VAL A 629 25.92 8.84 -12.82
CA VAL A 629 25.88 10.03 -11.95
C VAL A 629 27.10 10.92 -12.19
N ASN A 630 28.32 10.35 -12.21
CA ASN A 630 29.53 11.13 -12.44
C ASN A 630 29.59 11.73 -13.85
N GLU A 631 29.02 11.07 -14.87
CA GLU A 631 28.87 11.62 -16.22
C GLU A 631 27.98 12.88 -16.21
N ARG A 632 26.84 12.85 -15.50
CA ARG A 632 25.97 14.03 -15.32
C ARG A 632 26.61 15.13 -14.47
N VAL A 633 27.46 14.78 -13.52
CA VAL A 633 28.28 15.77 -12.80
C VAL A 633 29.23 16.47 -13.78
N LEU A 634 29.91 15.74 -14.66
CA LEU A 634 30.84 16.31 -15.64
C LEU A 634 30.14 17.14 -16.73
N GLU A 635 28.89 16.82 -17.06
CA GLU A 635 28.07 17.63 -17.96
C GLU A 635 27.88 19.07 -17.45
N ASN A 636 27.97 19.28 -16.12
CA ASN A 636 27.80 20.58 -15.46
C ASN A 636 26.48 21.27 -15.86
N ALA A 637 25.41 20.49 -15.91
CA ALA A 637 24.08 20.96 -16.24
C ALA A 637 23.52 21.87 -15.14
N SER A 638 22.59 22.76 -15.50
CA SER A 638 21.94 23.68 -14.56
C SER A 638 21.10 22.92 -13.53
N VAL A 639 21.11 23.39 -12.28
CA VAL A 639 20.17 22.98 -11.22
C VAL A 639 19.31 24.20 -10.89
N SER A 640 18.00 24.08 -11.11
CA SER A 640 17.04 25.17 -10.95
C SER A 640 15.81 24.71 -10.17
N TRP A 641 14.96 25.64 -9.76
CA TRP A 641 13.73 25.31 -9.06
C TRP A 641 12.64 26.33 -9.34
N THR A 642 11.39 25.89 -9.25
CA THR A 642 10.22 26.73 -9.47
C THR A 642 9.16 26.44 -8.42
N GLU A 643 8.57 27.49 -7.87
CA GLU A 643 7.37 27.38 -7.03
C GLU A 643 6.13 27.46 -7.93
N THR A 644 5.24 26.50 -7.79
CA THR A 644 4.04 26.36 -8.62
C THR A 644 2.88 25.77 -7.82
N ALA A 645 1.66 25.92 -8.30
CA ALA A 645 0.52 25.25 -7.69
C ALA A 645 0.66 23.73 -7.82
N TYR A 646 0.31 22.98 -6.76
CA TYR A 646 0.35 21.52 -6.78
C TYR A 646 -0.54 20.94 -7.90
N SER A 647 -1.69 21.59 -8.16
CA SER A 647 -2.62 21.21 -9.25
C SER A 647 -1.97 21.16 -10.63
N ASP A 648 -0.95 21.99 -10.86
CA ASP A 648 -0.28 22.09 -12.16
C ASP A 648 0.74 20.96 -12.39
N ILE A 649 1.16 20.28 -11.32
CA ILE A 649 2.14 19.19 -11.37
C ILE A 649 1.59 17.83 -10.96
N ALA A 650 0.42 17.76 -10.30
CA ALA A 650 -0.10 16.52 -9.73
C ALA A 650 -0.29 15.40 -10.77
N GLY A 651 -0.61 15.75 -12.03
CA GLY A 651 -0.78 14.80 -13.14
C GLY A 651 0.46 14.59 -14.01
N ARG A 652 1.64 15.04 -13.58
CA ARG A 652 2.88 14.93 -14.35
C ARG A 652 3.74 13.76 -13.88
N ASP A 653 3.78 12.70 -14.68
CA ASP A 653 4.57 11.49 -14.40
C ASP A 653 6.09 11.73 -14.45
N ASP A 654 6.51 12.81 -15.11
CA ASP A 654 7.91 13.20 -15.24
C ASP A 654 8.44 14.01 -14.04
N VAL A 655 7.56 14.42 -13.12
CA VAL A 655 7.92 15.06 -11.86
C VAL A 655 7.72 14.05 -10.73
N LEU A 656 8.82 13.62 -10.11
CA LEU A 656 8.78 12.67 -9.02
C LEU A 656 8.11 13.28 -7.77
N GLN A 657 7.13 12.54 -7.25
CA GLN A 657 6.38 12.86 -6.05
C GLN A 657 6.54 11.69 -5.08
N PHE A 658 6.79 11.99 -3.81
CA PHE A 658 6.96 10.95 -2.80
C PHE A 658 5.59 10.58 -2.21
N PHE A 659 5.17 9.34 -2.48
CA PHE A 659 3.91 8.79 -1.99
C PHE A 659 3.84 8.83 -0.46
N GLY A 660 2.82 9.52 0.07
CA GLY A 660 2.53 9.64 1.51
C GLY A 660 2.77 11.03 2.09
N ASP A 661 3.43 11.94 1.37
CA ASP A 661 3.59 13.33 1.79
C ASP A 661 2.34 14.15 1.45
N LYS A 662 1.88 14.96 2.41
CA LYS A 662 0.83 15.95 2.17
C LYS A 662 1.47 17.21 1.59
N TYR A 663 1.20 17.49 0.33
CA TYR A 663 1.62 18.72 -0.32
C TYR A 663 0.62 19.84 -0.03
N GLY A 664 1.13 21.05 0.23
CA GLY A 664 0.29 22.25 0.30
C GLY A 664 -0.12 22.72 -1.09
N ASP A 665 -0.94 23.78 -1.15
CA ASP A 665 -1.43 24.36 -2.42
C ASP A 665 -0.30 24.82 -3.35
N SER A 666 0.84 25.20 -2.79
CA SER A 666 2.07 25.55 -3.51
C SER A 666 3.20 24.59 -3.17
N VAL A 667 3.92 24.13 -4.19
CA VAL A 667 5.06 23.21 -4.08
C VAL A 667 6.27 23.75 -4.82
N ARG A 668 7.45 23.34 -4.37
CA ARG A 668 8.74 23.65 -5.00
C ARG A 668 9.23 22.44 -5.78
N VAL A 669 9.33 22.60 -7.10
CA VAL A 669 9.89 21.60 -8.00
C VAL A 669 11.36 21.92 -8.23
N VAL A 670 12.26 21.00 -7.91
CA VAL A 670 13.68 21.07 -8.24
C VAL A 670 13.89 20.34 -9.56
N GLN A 671 14.67 20.94 -10.46
CA GLN A 671 14.99 20.41 -11.78
C GLN A 671 16.50 20.38 -11.98
N ILE A 672 17.00 19.26 -12.49
CA ILE A 672 18.39 19.08 -12.92
C ILE A 672 18.42 18.81 -14.42
N GLY A 673 19.23 19.59 -15.14
CA GLY A 673 19.29 19.56 -16.60
C GLY A 673 18.15 20.31 -17.27
N GLY A 674 18.16 20.36 -18.60
CA GLY A 674 17.17 21.12 -19.37
C GLY A 674 17.34 22.64 -19.28
N GLU A 675 16.30 23.37 -19.68
CA GLU A 675 16.23 24.82 -19.58
C GLU A 675 15.77 25.24 -18.19
N ALA A 676 16.46 26.20 -17.58
CA ALA A 676 16.18 26.63 -16.21
C ALA A 676 14.71 27.07 -16.05
N ASN A 677 14.04 26.53 -15.02
CA ASN A 677 12.64 26.80 -14.69
C ASN A 677 11.61 26.37 -15.77
N ALA A 678 12.02 25.62 -16.79
CA ALA A 678 11.11 25.15 -17.85
C ALA A 678 10.43 23.81 -17.52
N LEU A 679 10.86 23.13 -16.45
CA LEU A 679 10.43 21.80 -16.05
C LEU A 679 10.56 20.78 -17.19
N ASN A 680 11.76 20.70 -17.78
CA ASN A 680 12.13 19.78 -18.84
C ASN A 680 13.51 19.12 -18.61
N GLY A 681 13.93 19.01 -17.35
CA GLY A 681 15.15 18.33 -16.96
C GLY A 681 14.98 16.82 -16.93
N TYR A 682 16.09 16.08 -16.90
CA TYR A 682 16.05 14.62 -16.79
C TYR A 682 15.77 14.14 -15.36
N SER A 683 15.94 15.00 -14.37
CA SER A 683 15.54 14.75 -12.98
C SER A 683 14.72 15.93 -12.50
N MET A 684 13.47 15.67 -12.11
CA MET A 684 12.53 16.66 -11.59
C MET A 684 11.79 16.07 -10.40
N GLU A 685 11.76 16.79 -9.29
CA GLU A 685 11.25 16.27 -8.02
C GLU A 685 10.71 17.38 -7.12
N LEU A 686 9.65 17.08 -6.36
CA LEU A 686 9.18 17.97 -5.30
C LEU A 686 10.18 17.96 -4.13
N CYS A 687 10.92 19.04 -3.94
CA CYS A 687 11.95 19.11 -2.91
C CYS A 687 12.10 20.51 -2.30
N GLY A 688 11.95 20.57 -0.97
CA GLY A 688 12.16 21.78 -0.17
C GLY A 688 13.61 22.00 0.26
N GLY A 689 14.56 21.17 -0.21
CA GLY A 689 15.96 21.18 0.20
C GLY A 689 16.84 22.27 -0.42
N THR A 690 18.05 22.41 0.11
CA THR A 690 19.08 23.26 -0.51
C THR A 690 19.89 22.46 -1.52
N HIS A 691 20.12 23.02 -2.70
CA HIS A 691 20.87 22.38 -3.79
C HIS A 691 22.05 23.21 -4.26
N THR A 692 22.95 22.57 -5.00
CA THR A 692 23.97 23.26 -5.82
C THR A 692 23.31 24.01 -6.98
N ARG A 693 24.04 24.90 -7.66
CA ARG A 693 23.50 25.64 -8.84
C ARG A 693 23.78 24.94 -10.16
N ALA A 694 24.76 24.05 -10.19
CA ALA A 694 25.08 23.22 -11.35
C ALA A 694 25.64 21.87 -10.89
N THR A 695 25.42 20.83 -11.69
CA THR A 695 25.84 19.46 -11.33
C THR A 695 27.36 19.33 -11.15
N GLY A 696 28.18 20.17 -11.80
CA GLY A 696 29.63 20.15 -11.63
C GLY A 696 30.11 20.60 -10.25
N GLU A 697 29.28 21.31 -9.48
CA GLU A 697 29.60 21.69 -8.09
C GLU A 697 29.56 20.50 -7.13
N VAL A 698 28.86 19.41 -7.50
CA VAL A 698 28.79 18.14 -6.75
C VAL A 698 30.18 17.53 -6.60
N GLY A 699 30.99 17.55 -7.67
CA GLY A 699 32.28 16.88 -7.72
C GLY A 699 32.17 15.35 -7.67
N LEU A 700 33.28 14.68 -7.33
CA LEU A 700 33.37 13.21 -7.35
C LEU A 700 32.28 12.57 -6.48
N PHE A 701 31.47 11.70 -7.07
CA PHE A 701 30.48 10.87 -6.38
C PHE A 701 30.99 9.43 -6.26
N ARG A 702 30.84 8.82 -5.08
CA ARG A 702 31.20 7.41 -4.86
C ARG A 702 30.21 6.70 -3.95
N ILE A 703 29.82 5.50 -4.33
CA ILE A 703 29.04 4.56 -3.54
C ILE A 703 30.02 3.75 -2.68
N HIS A 704 29.73 3.65 -1.39
CA HIS A 704 30.55 2.88 -0.44
C HIS A 704 29.98 1.49 -0.20
N SER A 705 28.66 1.40 -0.06
CA SER A 705 28.00 0.13 0.21
C SER A 705 26.54 0.17 -0.19
N GLU A 706 26.01 -1.03 -0.38
CA GLU A 706 24.60 -1.31 -0.56
C GLU A 706 24.23 -2.44 0.43
N SER A 707 23.17 -2.27 1.20
CA SER A 707 22.72 -3.28 2.17
C SER A 707 21.20 -3.31 2.36
N ALA A 708 20.68 -4.47 2.80
CA ALA A 708 19.29 -4.58 3.24
C ALA A 708 19.10 -3.84 4.57
N VAL A 709 18.07 -2.98 4.63
CA VAL A 709 17.60 -2.37 5.89
C VAL A 709 16.34 -3.06 6.39
N ALA A 710 15.48 -3.49 5.48
CA ALA A 710 14.29 -4.29 5.73
C ALA A 710 13.99 -5.20 4.53
N ALA A 711 13.05 -6.13 4.67
CA ALA A 711 12.63 -6.95 3.53
C ALA A 711 12.08 -6.05 2.41
N GLY A 712 12.65 -6.17 1.21
CA GLY A 712 12.29 -5.35 0.05
C GLY A 712 12.84 -3.93 0.05
N VAL A 713 13.60 -3.51 1.08
CA VAL A 713 14.19 -2.16 1.18
C VAL A 713 15.72 -2.24 1.27
N ARG A 714 16.37 -1.57 0.33
CA ARG A 714 17.83 -1.48 0.18
C ARG A 714 18.28 -0.08 0.58
N ARG A 715 19.50 0.04 1.09
CA ARG A 715 20.16 1.32 1.40
C ARG A 715 21.47 1.41 0.68
N VAL A 716 21.67 2.51 -0.03
CA VAL A 716 23.00 2.92 -0.50
C VAL A 716 23.57 3.94 0.47
N GLU A 717 24.83 3.75 0.87
CA GLU A 717 25.65 4.76 1.55
C GLU A 717 26.70 5.30 0.57
N ALA A 718 26.77 6.61 0.42
CA ALA A 718 27.61 7.27 -0.58
C ALA A 718 28.16 8.63 -0.09
N THR A 719 29.15 9.15 -0.81
CA THR A 719 29.75 10.47 -0.57
C THR A 719 29.95 11.25 -1.87
N ALA A 720 29.97 12.57 -1.78
CA ALA A 720 30.22 13.49 -2.88
C ALA A 720 31.30 14.53 -2.56
N GLY A 721 31.83 15.17 -3.59
CA GLY A 721 32.71 16.33 -3.50
C GLY A 721 34.04 16.06 -2.79
N LEU A 722 34.46 17.01 -1.97
CA LEU A 722 35.76 16.95 -1.29
C LEU A 722 35.86 15.79 -0.29
N VAL A 723 34.74 15.36 0.30
CA VAL A 723 34.70 14.23 1.23
C VAL A 723 35.02 12.94 0.48
N SER A 724 34.36 12.72 -0.66
CA SER A 724 34.65 11.57 -1.53
C SER A 724 36.09 11.59 -2.06
N ALA A 725 36.58 12.75 -2.48
CA ALA A 725 37.97 12.91 -2.94
C ALA A 725 39.01 12.66 -1.84
N ALA A 726 38.71 13.01 -0.59
CA ALA A 726 39.57 12.70 0.56
C ALA A 726 39.56 11.20 0.86
N GLN A 727 38.39 10.56 0.85
CA GLN A 727 38.25 9.13 1.07
C GLN A 727 38.97 8.32 -0.02
N ALA A 728 38.83 8.71 -1.29
CA ALA A 728 39.54 8.07 -2.41
C ALA A 728 41.07 8.12 -2.25
N ARG A 729 41.62 9.22 -1.71
CA ARG A 729 43.06 9.31 -1.39
C ARG A 729 43.46 8.37 -0.25
N VAL A 730 42.64 8.25 0.79
CA VAL A 730 42.87 7.32 1.89
C VAL A 730 42.85 5.87 1.39
N ASP A 731 41.89 5.51 0.55
CA ASP A 731 41.77 4.16 -0.02
C ASP A 731 42.95 3.82 -0.94
N ALA A 732 43.36 4.77 -1.80
CA ALA A 732 44.55 4.62 -2.62
C ALA A 732 45.82 4.42 -1.75
N GLY A 733 45.95 5.18 -0.66
CA GLY A 733 47.03 5.02 0.30
C GLY A 733 47.05 3.64 0.97
N ARG A 734 45.88 3.09 1.32
CA ARG A 734 45.75 1.73 1.86
C ARG A 734 46.20 0.67 0.85
N LEU A 735 45.78 0.79 -0.41
CA LEU A 735 46.19 -0.13 -1.49
C LEU A 735 47.69 -0.09 -1.73
N ILE A 736 48.29 1.11 -1.74
CA ILE A 736 49.74 1.29 -1.88
C ILE A 736 50.46 0.66 -0.68
N GLY A 737 50.00 0.89 0.55
CA GLY A 737 50.60 0.29 1.75
C GLY A 737 50.55 -1.24 1.75
N LEU A 738 49.44 -1.85 1.29
CA LEU A 738 49.35 -3.31 1.12
C LEU A 738 50.31 -3.83 0.05
N ALA A 739 50.45 -3.10 -1.06
CA ALA A 739 51.37 -3.43 -2.14
C ALA A 739 52.83 -3.39 -1.68
N GLU A 740 53.20 -2.40 -0.88
CA GLU A 740 54.52 -2.29 -0.24
C GLU A 740 54.79 -3.46 0.73
N GLN A 741 53.82 -3.80 1.59
CA GLN A 741 53.94 -4.93 2.53
C GLN A 741 54.15 -6.27 1.81
N LEU A 742 53.52 -6.45 0.65
CA LEU A 742 53.64 -7.67 -0.17
C LEU A 742 54.78 -7.59 -1.21
N ASN A 743 55.53 -6.49 -1.22
CA ASN A 743 56.61 -6.20 -2.17
C ASN A 743 56.20 -6.45 -3.63
N THR A 744 55.06 -5.89 -4.02
CA THR A 744 54.46 -6.05 -5.35
C THR A 744 53.89 -4.73 -5.86
N PRO A 745 53.84 -4.48 -7.18
CA PRO A 745 53.11 -3.33 -7.71
C PRO A 745 51.62 -3.39 -7.38
N ALA A 746 50.98 -2.24 -7.11
CA ALA A 746 49.55 -2.20 -6.75
C ALA A 746 48.62 -2.87 -7.78
N ARG A 747 48.95 -2.77 -9.08
CA ARG A 747 48.21 -3.46 -10.17
C ARG A 747 48.28 -4.98 -10.12
N ASP A 748 49.28 -5.53 -9.45
CA ASP A 748 49.55 -6.97 -9.33
C ASP A 748 49.19 -7.51 -7.93
N LEU A 749 48.61 -6.64 -7.07
CA LEU A 749 48.30 -6.92 -5.67
C LEU A 749 47.40 -8.14 -5.50
N GLU A 750 46.31 -8.22 -6.27
CA GLU A 750 45.35 -9.33 -6.20
C GLU A 750 46.01 -10.67 -6.54
N LYS A 751 46.79 -10.72 -7.64
CA LYS A 751 47.55 -11.91 -8.03
C LYS A 751 48.52 -12.34 -6.92
N LYS A 752 49.20 -11.39 -6.27
CA LYS A 752 50.14 -11.66 -5.19
C LYS A 752 49.43 -12.19 -3.94
N ILE A 753 48.26 -11.65 -3.60
CA ILE A 753 47.44 -12.12 -2.48
C ILE A 753 46.98 -13.56 -2.74
N THR A 754 46.42 -13.85 -3.91
CA THR A 754 45.98 -15.21 -4.27
C THR A 754 47.14 -16.20 -4.19
N ALA A 755 48.30 -15.88 -4.78
CA ALA A 755 49.48 -16.73 -4.70
C ALA A 755 49.96 -16.97 -3.26
N SER A 756 49.89 -15.93 -2.41
CA SER A 756 50.29 -16.03 -0.99
C SER A 756 49.32 -16.92 -0.20
N LEU A 757 48.00 -16.78 -0.42
CA LEU A 757 46.98 -17.62 0.22
C LEU A 757 47.06 -19.08 -0.20
N GLU A 758 47.34 -19.35 -1.48
CA GLU A 758 47.58 -20.71 -1.98
C GLU A 758 48.82 -21.33 -1.34
N GLN A 759 49.89 -20.54 -1.18
CA GLN A 759 51.11 -20.98 -0.49
C GLN A 759 50.83 -21.29 0.98
N VAL A 760 50.07 -20.46 1.69
CA VAL A 760 49.65 -20.70 3.08
C VAL A 760 48.85 -22.00 3.18
N LYS A 761 47.81 -22.19 2.35
CA LYS A 761 47.02 -23.45 2.34
C LYS A 761 47.88 -24.69 2.06
N LYS A 762 48.91 -24.55 1.22
CA LYS A 762 49.85 -25.63 0.93
C LYS A 762 50.73 -25.96 2.14
N LEU A 763 51.23 -24.95 2.85
CA LEU A 763 52.04 -25.12 4.06
C LEU A 763 51.21 -25.70 5.21
N GLU A 764 49.97 -25.24 5.39
CA GLU A 764 49.03 -25.78 6.39
C GLU A 764 48.69 -27.26 6.17
N LYS A 765 48.69 -27.72 4.91
CA LYS A 765 48.52 -29.15 4.58
C LYS A 765 49.79 -29.99 4.81
N GLN A 766 50.96 -29.35 4.92
CA GLN A 766 52.25 -30.02 5.10
C GLN A 766 52.67 -30.14 6.57
N LEU A 767 52.16 -29.24 7.43
CA LEU A 767 52.19 -29.32 8.88
C LEU A 767 51.12 -30.32 9.37
#